data_AF-A0A6P0V506-F1
#
_entry.id   AF-A0A6P0V506-F1
#
_cell.length_a   1.000
_cell.length_b   1.000
_cell.length_c   1.000
_cell.angle_alpha   90.00
_cell.angle_beta   90.00
_cell.angle_gamma   90.00
#
_symmetry.space_group_name_H-M   'P 1'
#
loop_
_entity.id
_entity.type
_entity.pdbx_description
1 polymer ?
#
loop_
_entity_poly.entity_id
_entity_poly.type
_entity_poly.pdbx_seq_one_letter_code
_entity_poly.pdbx_strand_id
1 'polypeptide(L)'
;MIASSAEKSHPYQSRHSGVMLARGLKEKSQNYKKLLTLVLQWTGAQPFLTQKLCQLIIEAEDSPPLGEESQWVAKLVRSRLVENWEQLEDLDQLRTIRDRLLRRKQRSLKLLKLYQRILQEKTVIANDSSEQKELLLLGLVVKQQSRLKAHNRIYKSIFNQTWVENALKTVQSELEPSDSEFLKTLAELERKLLVSQVEILSKADNEVEDQGSAQALYEVLRDVTSKVGDLLSADRATIFLLNEERTELWSLVAENQEGEFLDIQVQVGEGIAGQVAQMKKVIHISENVYDDPRSQLVKEYDKKYNYRTENILALPLLNEDKEVVAVVQLLNKLHSPINQEDDSSQEARQKGFTKVDLERLAQCVVPIRRILESCQSCYKATKKLRATAALAEATRSLDQINLDTKAILQRVMNTAKKLMNADRSTLWLVDRDRSDLWTELPGRGEVRCEFGVGFVGQVAQNCEPMIIPFDLYDHPSAENAKKTDENTHYRTCSLLCMPVVNPEGELLGVTQLVNKRKPGEHPEYNKDDWPIAPDYFKASFDKNDRQAMQVFNERVGVVLQFVKTHEKLKQLAQIEPKEAIYNALAILSDTVDNQTDEALYNALYYMLGFIKLSVGQLLGAAHTTVFLFDGEHNEFWSLFIEEEASSAVEVRVPANRGIASKIVASKTPKVSNNLGNFNDFLLQAGIKEETRNNLNNLLLFPVVNQQGHLVAIFRFFNKLKLSNISTSSSEERTDPKGFTQVDGDKLEQRKTSILPVLQAFQSFHREIQTIQEQRGAIDPLYQAISLVSQSTGDPEEIIQKVMQGAKSLTNADRSTLWLVDYQNNELWTKIPQADGSWIETRVPMGEGFAGKVAQTAQPVNIPFDLYEHPDSEIAKKTDEKTHYRTCSLLCMPVLSSDGDLLAVTQLVNKRKFGDFGEYDPGDWPVVPDHFKASFNEKDQKDMEIFNNQVGVVLPSIL
;
A
#
# COMPACT_ATOMS: atom_id res chain seq x y z
N MET A 1 43.06 -53.45 9.09
CA MET A 1 42.10 -52.64 9.85
C MET A 1 42.56 -51.20 10.05
N ILE A 2 43.74 -50.89 10.60
CA ILE A 2 44.22 -49.48 10.67
C ILE A 2 44.61 -48.92 9.28
N ALA A 3 45.00 -49.78 8.33
CA ALA A 3 45.42 -49.36 6.99
C ALA A 3 44.32 -49.38 5.90
N SER A 4 43.06 -49.73 6.22
CA SER A 4 42.08 -50.16 5.19
C SER A 4 40.83 -49.28 5.03
N SER A 5 40.86 -48.00 5.41
CA SER A 5 39.68 -47.13 5.26
C SER A 5 39.97 -45.68 4.86
N ALA A 6 41.10 -45.44 4.18
CA ALA A 6 41.43 -44.12 3.63
C ALA A 6 41.84 -44.26 2.16
N GLU A 7 40.87 -44.48 1.28
CA GLU A 7 41.11 -44.58 -0.17
C GLU A 7 40.73 -43.32 -0.95
N LYS A 8 40.48 -42.18 -0.30
CA LYS A 8 40.21 -40.91 -1.01
C LYS A 8 40.93 -39.69 -0.45
N SER A 9 42.23 -39.83 -0.18
CA SER A 9 43.23 -38.75 -0.29
C SER A 9 44.60 -39.23 0.25
N HIS A 10 45.64 -39.18 -0.59
CA HIS A 10 47.06 -39.44 -0.31
C HIS A 10 47.49 -40.85 0.17
N PRO A 11 47.83 -41.78 -0.77
CA PRO A 11 48.13 -43.19 -0.46
C PRO A 11 49.49 -43.48 0.20
N TYR A 12 50.43 -42.52 0.28
CA TYR A 12 51.78 -42.78 0.81
C TYR A 12 51.98 -42.46 2.31
N GLN A 13 51.19 -41.55 2.90
CA GLN A 13 51.33 -41.15 4.31
C GLN A 13 50.56 -42.06 5.30
N SER A 14 49.41 -42.63 4.92
CA SER A 14 48.56 -43.38 5.87
C SER A 14 49.11 -44.77 6.25
N ARG A 15 49.79 -45.47 5.33
CA ARG A 15 50.42 -46.78 5.62
C ARG A 15 51.61 -46.68 6.57
N HIS A 16 52.39 -45.59 6.50
CA HIS A 16 53.51 -45.37 7.42
C HIS A 16 53.05 -45.01 8.84
N SER A 17 51.98 -44.21 8.96
CA SER A 17 51.37 -43.84 10.25
C SER A 17 50.83 -45.06 11.01
N GLY A 18 50.08 -45.95 10.34
CA GLY A 18 49.50 -47.13 10.99
C GLY A 18 50.53 -48.14 11.53
N VAL A 19 51.68 -48.29 10.86
CA VAL A 19 52.77 -49.17 11.30
C VAL A 19 53.53 -48.54 12.48
N MET A 20 53.75 -47.23 12.49
CA MET A 20 54.34 -46.51 13.62
C MET A 20 53.47 -46.60 14.88
N LEU A 21 52.15 -46.44 14.76
CA LEU A 21 51.22 -46.55 15.89
C LEU A 21 51.18 -47.97 16.46
N ALA A 22 51.18 -49.00 15.60
CA ALA A 22 51.21 -50.39 16.05
C ALA A 22 52.53 -50.74 16.77
N ARG A 23 53.66 -50.17 16.33
CA ARG A 23 54.95 -50.32 16.99
C ARG A 23 54.98 -49.58 18.34
N GLY A 24 54.52 -48.33 18.39
CA GLY A 24 54.48 -47.53 19.63
C GLY A 24 53.59 -48.16 20.70
N LEU A 25 52.43 -48.72 20.33
CA LEU A 25 51.59 -49.46 21.27
C LEU A 25 52.26 -50.74 21.82
N LYS A 26 53.07 -51.42 21.00
CA LYS A 26 53.84 -52.60 21.41
C LYS A 26 54.99 -52.24 22.36
N GLU A 27 55.58 -51.07 22.19
CA GLU A 27 56.61 -50.53 23.08
C GLU A 27 56.00 -50.04 24.42
N LYS A 28 54.77 -49.53 24.42
CA LYS A 28 54.10 -49.04 25.64
C LYS A 28 53.53 -50.11 26.57
N SER A 29 53.16 -51.29 26.06
CA SER A 29 52.59 -52.35 26.89
C SER A 29 52.91 -53.75 26.38
N GLN A 30 53.26 -54.65 27.31
CA GLN A 30 53.40 -56.08 27.05
C GLN A 30 52.09 -56.71 26.55
N ASN A 31 50.93 -56.09 26.83
CA ASN A 31 49.61 -56.53 26.42
C ASN A 31 48.98 -55.61 25.35
N TYR A 32 49.78 -55.14 24.40
CA TYR A 32 49.34 -54.22 23.34
C TYR A 32 48.15 -54.72 22.51
N LYS A 33 47.92 -56.03 22.40
CA LYS A 33 46.72 -56.59 21.73
C LYS A 33 45.43 -56.28 22.50
N LYS A 34 45.47 -56.33 23.84
CA LYS A 34 44.35 -55.94 24.70
C LYS A 34 44.14 -54.42 24.61
N LEU A 35 45.20 -53.62 24.58
CA LEU A 35 45.10 -52.17 24.33
C LEU A 35 44.45 -51.85 22.99
N LEU A 36 44.88 -52.49 21.91
CA LEU A 36 44.28 -52.28 20.59
C LEU A 36 42.79 -52.66 20.58
N THR A 37 42.43 -53.74 21.26
CA THR A 37 41.02 -54.14 21.43
C THR A 37 40.23 -53.08 22.19
N LEU A 38 40.78 -52.53 23.27
CA LEU A 38 40.17 -51.46 24.05
C LEU A 38 40.03 -50.16 23.23
N VAL A 39 41.05 -49.80 22.45
CA VAL A 39 40.99 -48.64 21.54
C VAL A 39 39.82 -48.81 20.58
N LEU A 40 39.72 -49.94 19.90
CA LEU A 40 38.63 -50.20 18.94
C LEU A 40 37.25 -50.21 19.63
N GLN A 41 37.16 -50.71 20.87
CA GLN A 41 35.92 -50.64 21.66
C GLN A 41 35.54 -49.20 22.03
N TRP A 42 36.51 -48.33 22.32
CA TRP A 42 36.26 -46.93 22.65
C TRP A 42 35.90 -46.10 21.43
N THR A 43 36.53 -46.37 20.29
CA THR A 43 36.43 -45.55 19.06
C THR A 43 35.44 -46.08 18.04
N GLY A 44 34.93 -47.31 18.22
CA GLY A 44 34.04 -47.96 17.26
C GLY A 44 34.74 -48.27 15.92
N ALA A 45 36.07 -48.38 15.93
CA ALA A 45 36.91 -48.45 14.73
C ALA A 45 36.82 -47.24 13.79
N GLN A 46 36.31 -46.10 14.26
CA GLN A 46 36.31 -44.86 13.49
C GLN A 46 37.76 -44.40 13.24
N PRO A 47 38.19 -44.14 11.99
CA PRO A 47 39.62 -43.97 11.67
C PRO A 47 40.29 -42.82 12.45
N PHE A 48 39.65 -41.65 12.49
CA PHE A 48 40.18 -40.46 13.17
C PHE A 48 40.36 -40.69 14.69
N LEU A 49 39.30 -41.12 15.39
CA LEU A 49 39.36 -41.36 16.84
C LEU A 49 40.31 -42.52 17.19
N THR A 50 40.39 -43.55 16.33
CA THR A 50 41.32 -44.68 16.50
C THR A 50 42.76 -44.20 16.41
N GLN A 51 43.08 -43.36 15.43
CA GLN A 51 44.41 -42.78 15.28
C GLN A 51 44.77 -41.87 16.46
N LYS A 52 43.86 -40.96 16.84
CA LYS A 52 44.09 -40.00 17.93
C LYS A 52 44.24 -40.70 19.29
N LEU A 53 43.40 -41.70 19.60
CA LEU A 53 43.53 -42.45 20.85
C LEU A 53 44.80 -43.30 20.89
N CYS A 54 45.20 -43.93 19.78
CA CYS A 54 46.49 -44.61 19.70
C CYS A 54 47.67 -43.65 19.96
N GLN A 55 47.62 -42.45 19.38
CA GLN A 55 48.64 -41.42 19.57
C GLN A 55 48.71 -40.97 21.04
N LEU A 56 47.56 -40.69 21.67
CA LEU A 56 47.50 -40.30 23.09
C LEU A 56 48.05 -41.39 24.02
N ILE A 57 47.84 -42.67 23.70
CA ILE A 57 48.41 -43.79 24.47
C ILE A 57 49.93 -43.83 24.35
N ILE A 58 50.47 -43.53 23.16
CA ILE A 58 51.92 -43.51 22.91
C ILE A 58 52.57 -42.32 23.61
N GLU A 59 51.93 -41.15 23.58
CA GLU A 59 52.41 -39.89 24.15
C GLU A 59 52.22 -39.79 25.67
N ALA A 60 51.43 -40.68 26.28
CA ALA A 60 51.26 -40.71 27.73
C ALA A 60 52.62 -40.98 28.43
N GLU A 61 52.92 -40.23 29.49
CA GLU A 61 54.20 -40.36 30.20
C GLU A 61 54.33 -41.72 30.90
N ASP A 62 53.23 -42.21 31.46
CA ASP A 62 53.13 -43.50 32.13
C ASP A 62 52.71 -44.64 31.18
N SER A 63 52.86 -45.88 31.65
CA SER A 63 52.43 -47.09 30.94
C SER A 63 51.32 -47.78 31.73
N PRO A 64 50.35 -48.42 31.07
CA PRO A 64 49.24 -49.06 31.75
C PRO A 64 49.74 -50.20 32.66
N PRO A 65 49.35 -50.22 33.95
CA PRO A 65 49.69 -51.32 34.85
C PRO A 65 49.15 -52.66 34.35
N LEU A 66 49.89 -53.73 34.61
CA LEU A 66 49.59 -55.07 34.10
C LEU A 66 48.26 -55.57 34.68
N GLY A 67 47.27 -55.83 33.81
CA GLY A 67 45.92 -56.21 34.23
C GLY A 67 44.92 -55.05 34.36
N GLU A 68 45.38 -53.80 34.49
CA GLU A 68 44.55 -52.60 34.67
C GLU A 68 44.37 -51.78 33.39
N GLU A 69 44.74 -52.32 32.22
CA GLU A 69 44.79 -51.59 30.95
C GLU A 69 43.44 -50.94 30.58
N SER A 70 42.32 -51.57 30.98
CA SER A 70 40.98 -51.02 30.74
C SER A 70 40.69 -49.77 31.57
N GLN A 71 41.11 -49.74 32.84
CA GLN A 71 40.90 -48.60 33.73
C GLN A 71 41.82 -47.44 33.31
N TRP A 72 43.06 -47.77 32.95
CA TRP A 72 44.04 -46.79 32.48
C TRP A 72 43.59 -46.11 31.18
N VAL A 73 43.15 -46.87 30.17
CA VAL A 73 42.62 -46.29 28.91
C VAL A 73 41.37 -45.47 29.17
N ALA A 74 40.47 -45.92 30.05
CA ALA A 74 39.27 -45.16 30.42
C ALA A 74 39.62 -43.81 31.08
N LYS A 75 40.61 -43.80 31.99
CA LYS A 75 41.12 -42.58 32.63
C LYS A 75 41.74 -41.63 31.61
N LEU A 76 42.54 -42.15 30.68
CA LEU A 76 43.16 -41.36 29.63
C LEU A 76 42.13 -40.75 28.67
N VAL A 77 41.14 -41.53 28.22
CA VAL A 77 40.04 -41.03 27.38
C VAL A 77 39.27 -39.94 28.13
N ARG A 78 38.97 -40.15 29.42
CA ARG A 78 38.25 -39.16 30.22
C ARG A 78 39.00 -37.84 30.31
N SER A 79 40.28 -37.85 30.67
CA SER A 79 41.06 -36.63 30.89
C SER A 79 41.52 -35.92 29.62
N ARG A 80 41.69 -36.64 28.50
CA ARG A 80 42.27 -36.09 27.26
C ARG A 80 41.29 -35.93 26.10
N LEU A 81 40.12 -36.58 26.14
CA LEU A 81 39.15 -36.57 25.03
C LEU A 81 37.72 -36.20 25.46
N VAL A 82 37.36 -36.31 26.74
CA VAL A 82 36.00 -36.04 27.23
C VAL A 82 35.94 -34.76 28.06
N GLU A 83 36.83 -34.59 29.03
CA GLU A 83 36.89 -33.37 29.84
C GLU A 83 37.46 -32.20 29.01
N ASN A 84 36.79 -31.05 29.06
CA ASN A 84 37.15 -29.81 28.33
C ASN A 84 37.32 -29.98 26.81
N TRP A 85 36.66 -30.97 26.20
CA TRP A 85 36.80 -31.29 24.78
C TRP A 85 36.51 -30.10 23.84
N GLU A 86 35.65 -29.16 24.26
CA GLU A 86 35.29 -27.97 23.48
C GLU A 86 36.48 -27.01 23.27
N GLN A 87 37.43 -27.00 24.22
CA GLN A 87 38.59 -26.10 24.23
C GLN A 87 39.84 -26.72 23.58
N LEU A 88 39.78 -27.99 23.15
CA LEU A 88 40.91 -28.67 22.52
C LEU A 88 40.96 -28.35 21.02
N GLU A 89 42.00 -27.66 20.54
CA GLU A 89 42.13 -27.24 19.14
C GLU A 89 42.05 -28.44 18.17
N ASP A 90 42.65 -29.58 18.52
CA ASP A 90 42.71 -30.80 17.70
C ASP A 90 41.39 -31.58 17.53
N LEU A 91 40.27 -31.11 18.07
CA LEU A 91 38.97 -31.80 18.09
C LEU A 91 37.84 -31.08 17.32
N ASP A 92 38.17 -30.39 16.22
CA ASP A 92 37.21 -29.69 15.33
C ASP A 92 36.02 -30.55 14.89
N GLN A 93 36.24 -31.85 14.68
CA GLN A 93 35.16 -32.77 14.26
C GLN A 93 34.06 -32.89 15.31
N LEU A 94 34.40 -32.87 16.61
CA LEU A 94 33.41 -32.91 17.69
C LEU A 94 32.64 -31.59 17.79
N ARG A 95 33.31 -30.44 17.59
CA ARG A 95 32.65 -29.13 17.55
C ARG A 95 31.69 -29.05 16.36
N THR A 96 32.10 -29.53 15.20
CA THR A 96 31.25 -29.60 14.01
C THR A 96 29.99 -30.44 14.26
N ILE A 97 30.11 -31.56 14.98
CA ILE A 97 28.96 -32.38 15.36
C ILE A 97 28.03 -31.60 16.30
N ARG A 98 28.56 -30.97 17.35
CA ARG A 98 27.79 -30.10 18.27
C ARG A 98 27.06 -29.00 17.53
N ASP A 99 27.79 -28.21 16.74
CA ASP A 99 27.26 -27.05 16.04
C ASP A 99 26.15 -27.48 15.07
N ARG A 100 26.30 -28.62 14.39
CA ARG A 100 25.25 -29.18 13.55
C ARG A 100 24.04 -29.70 14.34
N LEU A 101 24.25 -30.29 15.52
CA LEU A 101 23.15 -30.67 16.42
C LEU A 101 22.37 -29.44 16.93
N LEU A 102 23.00 -28.26 17.00
CA LEU A 102 22.40 -27.02 17.53
C LEU A 102 22.03 -25.97 16.46
N ARG A 103 22.31 -26.22 15.17
CA ARG A 103 22.27 -25.21 14.10
C ARG A 103 20.88 -24.64 13.76
N ARG A 104 19.80 -25.42 13.91
CA ARG A 104 18.45 -25.03 13.44
C ARG A 104 17.42 -25.37 14.52
N LYS A 105 17.00 -24.38 15.31
CA LYS A 105 16.22 -24.53 16.56
C LYS A 105 15.20 -25.69 16.56
N GLN A 106 14.21 -25.67 15.67
CA GLN A 106 13.13 -26.66 15.66
C GLN A 106 13.58 -28.07 15.20
N ARG A 107 14.57 -28.15 14.30
CA ARG A 107 15.16 -29.41 13.81
C ARG A 107 16.16 -30.00 14.81
N SER A 108 16.88 -29.15 15.54
CA SER A 108 17.76 -29.49 16.65
C SER A 108 17.01 -30.23 17.76
N LEU A 109 15.78 -29.82 18.09
CA LEU A 109 14.92 -30.57 19.02
C LEU A 109 14.64 -32.01 18.56
N LYS A 110 14.31 -32.20 17.27
CA LYS A 110 14.00 -33.53 16.72
C LYS A 110 15.25 -34.43 16.73
N LEU A 111 16.42 -33.88 16.35
CA LEU A 111 17.71 -34.57 16.35
C LEU A 111 18.15 -34.98 17.76
N LEU A 112 18.11 -34.05 18.72
CA LEU A 112 18.53 -34.28 20.10
C LEU A 112 17.66 -35.33 20.80
N LYS A 113 16.32 -35.30 20.60
CA LYS A 113 15.41 -36.32 21.13
C LYS A 113 15.63 -37.69 20.49
N LEU A 114 15.84 -37.74 19.18
CA LEU A 114 16.12 -38.99 18.49
C LEU A 114 17.40 -39.62 19.02
N TYR A 115 18.44 -38.81 19.20
CA TYR A 115 19.70 -39.28 19.78
C TYR A 115 19.55 -39.68 21.26
N GLN A 116 18.77 -38.94 22.06
CA GLN A 116 18.41 -39.31 23.44
C GLN A 116 17.77 -40.71 23.52
N ARG A 117 16.83 -41.02 22.61
CA ARG A 117 16.20 -42.35 22.52
C ARG A 117 17.22 -43.46 22.20
N ILE A 118 18.21 -43.15 21.36
CA ILE A 118 19.29 -44.09 21.00
C ILE A 118 20.23 -44.31 22.20
N LEU A 119 20.52 -43.28 23.00
CA LEU A 119 21.34 -43.37 24.21
C LEU A 119 20.68 -44.21 25.32
N GLN A 120 19.35 -44.12 25.44
CA GLN A 120 18.53 -44.88 26.40
C GLN A 120 18.32 -46.36 26.01
N GLU A 121 19.03 -46.85 24.99
CA GLU A 121 18.99 -48.24 24.50
C GLU A 121 17.60 -48.74 24.07
N LYS A 122 16.66 -47.82 23.81
CA LYS A 122 15.36 -48.16 23.20
C LYS A 122 15.60 -48.61 21.76
N THR A 123 14.94 -49.69 21.32
CA THR A 123 15.07 -50.20 19.96
C THR A 123 14.52 -49.21 18.94
N VAL A 124 15.39 -48.37 18.36
CA VAL A 124 15.03 -47.44 17.28
C VAL A 124 15.21 -48.15 15.94
N ILE A 125 14.09 -48.40 15.26
CA ILE A 125 14.06 -49.00 13.92
C ILE A 125 14.55 -47.96 12.91
N ALA A 126 15.43 -48.37 12.01
CA ALA A 126 15.89 -47.51 10.92
C ALA A 126 14.76 -47.36 9.87
N ASN A 127 14.22 -46.15 9.73
CA ASN A 127 13.16 -45.79 8.77
C ASN A 127 13.63 -44.71 7.76
N ASP A 128 14.92 -44.38 7.78
CA ASP A 128 15.58 -43.45 6.87
C ASP A 128 14.94 -42.03 6.84
N SER A 129 14.35 -41.59 7.96
CA SER A 129 13.91 -40.20 8.14
C SER A 129 15.06 -39.19 7.97
N SER A 130 14.73 -37.93 7.71
CA SER A 130 15.74 -36.87 7.54
C SER A 130 16.65 -36.73 8.76
N GLU A 131 16.11 -36.88 9.97
CA GLU A 131 16.86 -36.84 11.23
C GLU A 131 17.76 -38.07 11.40
N GLN A 132 17.29 -39.27 11.00
CA GLN A 132 18.12 -40.47 11.02
C GLN A 132 19.28 -40.37 10.04
N LYS A 133 19.02 -39.89 8.81
CA LYS A 133 20.05 -39.63 7.79
C LYS A 133 21.08 -38.63 8.28
N GLU A 134 20.65 -37.58 8.97
CA GLU A 134 21.54 -36.55 9.51
C GLU A 134 22.40 -37.06 10.66
N LEU A 135 21.85 -37.80 11.64
CA LEU A 135 22.66 -38.44 12.69
C LEU A 135 23.66 -39.45 12.13
N LEU A 136 23.29 -40.17 11.05
CA LEU A 136 24.19 -41.09 10.32
C LEU A 136 25.29 -40.32 9.57
N LEU A 137 24.95 -39.20 8.91
CA LEU A 137 25.91 -38.31 8.22
C LEU A 137 26.89 -37.64 9.19
N LEU A 138 26.44 -37.32 10.41
CA LEU A 138 27.30 -36.83 11.50
C LEU A 138 28.22 -37.90 12.07
N GLY A 139 28.01 -39.18 11.72
CA GLY A 139 28.76 -40.31 12.26
C GLY A 139 28.45 -40.59 13.73
N LEU A 140 27.46 -39.91 14.33
CA LEU A 140 27.12 -40.04 15.75
C LEU A 140 26.42 -41.38 16.05
N VAL A 141 25.74 -41.95 15.04
CA VAL A 141 25.03 -43.23 15.10
C VAL A 141 25.41 -44.15 13.94
N VAL A 142 25.14 -45.45 14.09
CA VAL A 142 25.33 -46.49 13.05
C VAL A 142 24.08 -47.35 12.90
N LYS A 143 23.85 -47.84 11.67
CA LYS A 143 22.81 -48.82 11.35
C LYS A 143 23.39 -50.22 11.51
N GLN A 144 22.94 -50.98 12.51
CA GLN A 144 23.34 -52.37 12.75
C GLN A 144 22.08 -53.23 12.84
N GLN A 145 21.95 -54.26 11.99
CA GLN A 145 20.79 -55.18 11.96
C GLN A 145 19.44 -54.42 11.93
N SER A 146 19.31 -53.44 11.04
CA SER A 146 18.12 -52.58 10.87
C SER A 146 17.74 -51.72 12.08
N ARG A 147 18.63 -51.54 13.05
CA ARG A 147 18.46 -50.68 14.23
C ARG A 147 19.56 -49.62 14.32
N LEU A 148 19.24 -48.48 14.91
CA LEU A 148 20.21 -47.42 15.18
C LEU A 148 20.85 -47.58 16.56
N LYS A 149 22.17 -47.42 16.63
CA LYS A 149 22.95 -47.39 17.88
C LYS A 149 23.96 -46.24 17.85
N ALA A 150 24.34 -45.73 19.01
CA ALA A 150 25.45 -44.78 19.11
C ALA A 150 26.74 -45.40 18.55
N HIS A 151 27.50 -44.65 17.76
CA HIS A 151 28.60 -45.17 16.95
C HIS A 151 29.77 -45.71 17.81
N ASN A 152 30.13 -44.99 18.87
CA ASN A 152 31.25 -45.36 19.73
C ASN A 152 31.08 -44.84 21.17
N ARG A 153 31.95 -45.30 22.08
CA ARG A 153 31.87 -44.95 23.50
C ARG A 153 32.33 -43.50 23.76
N ILE A 154 33.24 -42.96 22.97
CA ILE A 154 33.70 -41.56 23.11
C ILE A 154 32.53 -40.60 22.86
N TYR A 155 31.78 -40.77 21.78
CA TYR A 155 30.57 -39.98 21.48
C TYR A 155 29.49 -40.15 22.55
N LYS A 156 29.30 -41.38 23.06
CA LYS A 156 28.37 -41.65 24.17
C LYS A 156 28.79 -40.94 25.47
N SER A 157 30.09 -40.75 25.69
CA SER A 157 30.62 -40.03 26.87
C SER A 157 30.56 -38.50 26.74
N ILE A 158 30.76 -37.97 25.53
CA ILE A 158 30.75 -36.53 25.25
C ILE A 158 29.32 -36.01 25.09
N PHE A 159 28.59 -36.55 24.11
CA PHE A 159 27.18 -36.27 23.90
C PHE A 159 26.37 -37.27 24.74
N ASN A 160 26.57 -37.20 26.06
CA ASN A 160 25.90 -38.08 27.01
C ASN A 160 24.48 -37.59 27.33
N GLN A 161 23.76 -38.36 28.14
CA GLN A 161 22.38 -38.06 28.53
C GLN A 161 22.23 -36.65 29.14
N THR A 162 23.13 -36.27 30.06
CA THR A 162 23.13 -34.97 30.72
C THR A 162 23.39 -33.82 29.74
N TRP A 163 24.32 -34.00 28.80
CA TRP A 163 24.61 -33.01 27.76
C TRP A 163 23.39 -32.80 26.86
N VAL A 164 22.74 -33.89 26.42
CA VAL A 164 21.54 -33.82 25.58
C VAL A 164 20.38 -33.16 26.32
N GLU A 165 20.19 -33.43 27.61
CA GLU A 165 19.17 -32.79 28.43
C GLU A 165 19.40 -31.29 28.58
N ASN A 166 20.64 -30.86 28.82
CA ASN A 166 20.97 -29.44 28.90
C ASN A 166 20.79 -28.75 27.53
N ALA A 167 21.25 -29.37 26.45
CA ALA A 167 21.05 -28.86 25.09
C ALA A 167 19.56 -28.73 24.73
N LEU A 168 18.74 -29.71 25.13
CA LEU A 168 17.29 -29.65 24.95
C LEU A 168 16.66 -28.50 25.73
N LYS A 169 17.06 -28.29 27.00
CA LYS A 169 16.56 -27.18 27.82
C LYS A 169 16.91 -25.82 27.20
N THR A 170 18.15 -25.63 26.75
CA THR A 170 18.60 -24.38 26.11
C THR A 170 17.82 -24.11 24.82
N VAL A 171 17.70 -25.10 23.94
CA VAL A 171 16.95 -24.94 22.68
C VAL A 171 15.46 -24.71 22.95
N GLN A 172 14.88 -25.31 24.00
CA GLN A 172 13.48 -25.10 24.39
C GLN A 172 13.24 -23.70 24.96
N SER A 173 14.12 -23.17 25.81
CA SER A 173 13.99 -21.81 26.34
C SER A 173 14.13 -20.73 25.27
N GLU A 174 14.86 -21.02 24.18
CA GLU A 174 15.02 -20.11 23.03
C GLU A 174 13.88 -20.19 21.99
N LEU A 175 12.92 -21.10 22.18
CA LEU A 175 11.80 -21.37 21.28
C LEU A 175 10.45 -20.87 21.82
N GLU A 176 10.34 -20.54 23.10
CA GLU A 176 9.17 -19.83 23.64
C GLU A 176 9.52 -18.36 23.83
N PRO A 177 9.20 -17.46 22.88
CA PRO A 177 9.33 -16.03 23.11
C PRO A 177 8.40 -15.64 24.25
N SER A 178 8.89 -14.82 25.18
CA SER A 178 8.02 -14.17 26.15
C SER A 178 6.98 -13.31 25.41
N ASP A 179 5.75 -13.20 25.93
CA ASP A 179 4.69 -12.39 25.30
C ASP A 179 5.17 -10.93 24.99
N SER A 180 6.13 -10.41 25.77
CA SER A 180 6.79 -9.11 25.56
C SER A 180 7.74 -9.04 24.35
N GLU A 181 8.51 -10.09 24.08
CA GLU A 181 9.44 -10.15 22.94
C GLU A 181 8.67 -10.29 21.61
N PHE A 182 7.51 -10.94 21.67
CA PHE A 182 6.61 -11.11 20.54
C PHE A 182 5.91 -9.80 20.14
N LEU A 183 5.35 -9.04 21.09
CA LEU A 183 4.74 -7.73 20.82
C LEU A 183 5.78 -6.73 20.25
N LYS A 184 7.02 -6.76 20.75
CA LYS A 184 8.14 -6.01 20.17
C LYS A 184 8.44 -6.40 18.73
N THR A 185 8.39 -7.68 18.40
CA THR A 185 8.62 -8.16 17.03
C THR A 185 7.50 -7.70 16.07
N LEU A 186 6.24 -7.72 16.52
CA LEU A 186 5.12 -7.20 15.72
C LEU A 186 5.22 -5.69 15.50
N ALA A 187 5.59 -4.93 16.52
CA ALA A 187 5.87 -3.50 16.40
C ALA A 187 7.04 -3.22 15.43
N GLU A 188 8.08 -4.07 15.44
CA GLU A 188 9.20 -3.96 14.49
C GLU A 188 8.79 -4.31 13.05
N LEU A 189 7.88 -5.28 12.85
CA LEU A 189 7.30 -5.61 11.55
C LEU A 189 6.37 -4.51 11.04
N GLU A 190 5.55 -3.88 11.90
CA GLU A 190 4.85 -2.63 11.57
C GLU A 190 5.85 -1.56 11.13
N ARG A 191 6.93 -1.35 11.89
CA ARG A 191 7.98 -0.38 11.54
C ARG A 191 8.63 -0.67 10.20
N LYS A 192 8.94 -1.93 9.89
CA LYS A 192 9.47 -2.34 8.58
C LYS A 192 8.46 -2.13 7.44
N LEU A 193 7.18 -2.42 7.69
CA LEU A 193 6.10 -2.14 6.75
C LEU A 193 6.08 -0.66 6.39
N LEU A 194 6.22 0.23 7.38
CA LEU A 194 6.19 1.68 7.18
C LEU A 194 7.37 2.17 6.34
N VAL A 195 8.58 1.69 6.63
CA VAL A 195 9.76 2.02 5.81
C VAL A 195 9.57 1.52 4.37
N SER A 196 9.01 0.32 4.19
CA SER A 196 8.70 -0.23 2.88
C SER A 196 7.62 0.58 2.14
N GLN A 197 6.57 1.04 2.82
CA GLN A 197 5.53 1.90 2.25
C GLN A 197 6.09 3.25 1.77
N VAL A 198 6.99 3.83 2.56
CA VAL A 198 7.71 5.07 2.21
C VAL A 198 8.58 4.84 0.96
N GLU A 199 9.27 3.71 0.88
CA GLU A 199 10.05 3.34 -0.32
C GLU A 199 9.19 3.05 -1.56
N ILE A 200 8.02 2.43 -1.39
CA ILE A 200 7.09 2.12 -2.48
C ILE A 200 6.48 3.39 -3.07
N LEU A 201 6.11 4.34 -2.21
CA LEU A 201 5.53 5.62 -2.62
C LEU A 201 6.58 6.55 -3.24
N SER A 202 7.84 6.56 -2.75
CA SER A 202 8.93 7.34 -3.38
C SER A 202 9.42 6.79 -4.72
N LYS A 203 9.27 5.48 -4.97
CA LYS A 203 9.67 4.84 -6.23
C LYS A 203 8.55 4.82 -7.28
N ALA A 204 7.36 5.33 -6.96
CA ALA A 204 6.21 5.37 -7.88
C ALA A 204 6.39 6.34 -9.07
N ASP A 205 7.40 7.23 -9.01
CA ASP A 205 7.76 8.16 -10.10
C ASP A 205 8.71 7.55 -11.16
N ASN A 206 9.32 6.39 -10.91
CA ASN A 206 10.30 5.82 -11.85
C ASN A 206 9.72 4.62 -12.63
N GLU A 207 9.56 4.84 -13.93
CA GLU A 207 9.16 3.85 -14.92
C GLU A 207 10.25 2.80 -15.19
N VAL A 208 10.52 1.86 -14.28
CA VAL A 208 11.18 0.59 -14.67
C VAL A 208 10.68 -0.56 -13.79
N GLU A 209 10.04 -1.52 -14.47
CA GLU A 209 9.76 -2.91 -14.08
C GLU A 209 9.10 -3.21 -12.72
N ASP A 210 7.84 -3.58 -12.90
CA ASP A 210 6.80 -4.11 -12.03
C ASP A 210 7.17 -5.46 -11.37
N GLN A 211 7.74 -5.43 -10.15
CA GLN A 211 7.73 -6.57 -9.21
C GLN A 211 8.20 -6.21 -7.79
N GLY A 212 9.18 -5.30 -7.63
CA GLY A 212 9.86 -5.05 -6.34
C GLY A 212 9.01 -4.41 -5.22
N SER A 213 8.02 -3.58 -5.58
CA SER A 213 7.18 -2.86 -4.60
C SER A 213 6.05 -3.72 -4.02
N ALA A 214 5.40 -4.54 -4.85
CA ALA A 214 4.47 -5.55 -4.36
C ALA A 214 5.23 -6.64 -3.58
N GLN A 215 6.43 -7.02 -4.04
CA GLN A 215 7.30 -7.97 -3.38
C GLN A 215 7.64 -7.57 -1.93
N ALA A 216 7.92 -6.29 -1.67
CA ALA A 216 8.22 -5.82 -0.31
C ALA A 216 7.00 -5.93 0.63
N LEU A 217 5.78 -5.65 0.13
CA LEU A 217 4.54 -5.90 0.89
C LEU A 217 4.33 -7.41 1.15
N TYR A 218 4.58 -8.26 0.15
CA TYR A 218 4.50 -9.71 0.30
C TYR A 218 5.54 -10.26 1.29
N GLU A 219 6.74 -9.70 1.32
CA GLU A 219 7.80 -10.10 2.26
C GLU A 219 7.43 -9.76 3.71
N VAL A 220 6.86 -8.59 3.96
CA VAL A 220 6.39 -8.24 5.32
C VAL A 220 5.24 -9.15 5.74
N LEU A 221 4.30 -9.42 4.84
CA LEU A 221 3.16 -10.28 5.12
C LEU A 221 3.59 -11.75 5.33
N ARG A 222 4.65 -12.19 4.65
CA ARG A 222 5.30 -13.48 4.88
C ARG A 222 5.91 -13.55 6.28
N ASP A 223 6.68 -12.54 6.66
CA ASP A 223 7.34 -12.49 7.96
C ASP A 223 6.31 -12.48 9.11
N VAL A 224 5.19 -11.76 8.94
CA VAL A 224 4.06 -11.77 9.89
C VAL A 224 3.41 -13.14 9.97
N THR A 225 3.07 -13.76 8.83
CA THR A 225 2.41 -15.09 8.79
C THR A 225 3.28 -16.15 9.47
N SER A 226 4.57 -16.15 9.16
CA SER A 226 5.56 -17.07 9.75
C SER A 226 5.64 -16.89 11.27
N LYS A 227 5.73 -15.64 11.75
CA LYS A 227 5.83 -15.32 13.18
C LYS A 227 4.57 -15.73 13.97
N VAL A 228 3.39 -15.60 13.37
CA VAL A 228 2.12 -16.06 13.96
C VAL A 228 2.10 -17.58 14.10
N GLY A 229 2.61 -18.31 13.11
CA GLY A 229 2.77 -19.76 13.17
C GLY A 229 3.71 -20.20 14.30
N ASP A 230 4.88 -19.55 14.41
CA ASP A 230 5.87 -19.84 15.46
C ASP A 230 5.30 -19.63 16.87
N LEU A 231 4.64 -18.49 17.13
CA LEU A 231 4.08 -18.16 18.44
C LEU A 231 3.08 -19.22 18.91
N LEU A 232 2.21 -19.64 18.00
CA LEU A 232 1.14 -20.57 18.31
C LEU A 232 1.56 -22.01 18.07
N SER A 233 2.86 -22.24 17.84
CA SER A 233 3.46 -23.54 17.59
C SER A 233 2.66 -24.32 16.55
N ALA A 234 2.22 -23.68 15.47
CA ALA A 234 1.54 -24.35 14.38
C ALA A 234 2.57 -24.91 13.40
N ASP A 235 2.29 -26.08 12.82
CA ASP A 235 3.12 -26.62 11.74
C ASP A 235 3.03 -25.76 10.48
N ARG A 236 1.85 -25.16 10.23
CA ARG A 236 1.64 -24.16 9.18
C ARG A 236 0.68 -23.07 9.64
N ALA A 237 0.95 -21.85 9.21
CA ALA A 237 0.05 -20.71 9.32
C ALA A 237 -0.27 -20.18 7.92
N THR A 238 -1.49 -19.70 7.75
CA THR A 238 -1.96 -19.09 6.51
C THR A 238 -2.83 -17.90 6.83
N ILE A 239 -2.57 -16.76 6.18
CA ILE A 239 -3.44 -15.58 6.22
C ILE A 239 -4.16 -15.51 4.87
N PHE A 240 -5.48 -15.66 4.92
CA PHE A 240 -6.36 -15.45 3.77
C PHE A 240 -6.86 -14.01 3.77
N LEU A 241 -6.59 -13.26 2.71
CA LEU A 241 -7.23 -11.97 2.52
C LEU A 241 -8.59 -12.16 1.88
N LEU A 242 -9.59 -11.45 2.41
CA LEU A 242 -10.89 -11.40 1.79
C LEU A 242 -10.87 -10.37 0.67
N ASN A 243 -11.38 -10.72 -0.50
CA ASN A 243 -11.63 -9.74 -1.54
C ASN A 243 -12.69 -8.71 -1.07
N GLU A 244 -12.71 -7.52 -1.65
CA GLU A 244 -13.65 -6.48 -1.21
C GLU A 244 -15.13 -6.83 -1.42
N GLU A 245 -15.40 -7.78 -2.31
CA GLU A 245 -16.76 -8.29 -2.56
C GLU A 245 -17.23 -9.26 -1.47
N ARG A 246 -16.32 -9.68 -0.57
CA ARG A 246 -16.59 -10.65 0.49
C ARG A 246 -17.10 -11.99 -0.06
N THR A 247 -16.65 -12.34 -1.26
CA THR A 247 -17.05 -13.56 -1.97
C THR A 247 -15.96 -14.61 -1.98
N GLU A 248 -14.68 -14.19 -1.92
CA GLU A 248 -13.54 -15.09 -2.05
C GLU A 248 -12.39 -14.74 -1.10
N LEU A 249 -11.70 -15.78 -0.63
CA LEU A 249 -10.52 -15.73 0.22
C LEU A 249 -9.30 -16.19 -0.57
N TRP A 250 -8.24 -15.40 -0.53
CA TRP A 250 -6.99 -15.63 -1.25
C TRP A 250 -5.87 -15.87 -0.24
N SER A 251 -5.21 -17.02 -0.31
CA SER A 251 -4.03 -17.31 0.50
C SER A 251 -2.88 -16.41 0.06
N LEU A 252 -2.54 -15.44 0.90
CA LEU A 252 -1.47 -14.51 0.59
C LEU A 252 -0.09 -15.13 0.83
N VAL A 253 -0.01 -16.02 1.82
CA VAL A 253 1.21 -16.70 2.27
C VAL A 253 0.82 -18.08 2.79
N ALA A 254 1.11 -19.12 2.01
CA ALA A 254 1.09 -20.50 2.48
C ALA A 254 2.31 -21.20 1.89
N GLU A 255 3.11 -21.87 2.71
CA GLU A 255 4.36 -22.51 2.27
C GLU A 255 4.25 -24.03 2.43
N ASN A 256 4.82 -24.78 1.47
CA ASN A 256 5.05 -26.21 1.62
C ASN A 256 6.31 -26.49 2.46
N GLN A 257 6.67 -27.77 2.67
CA GLN A 257 7.85 -28.14 3.46
C GLN A 257 9.20 -27.71 2.82
N GLU A 258 9.17 -27.26 1.58
CA GLU A 258 10.31 -26.79 0.79
C GLU A 258 10.37 -25.25 0.69
N GLY A 259 9.38 -24.54 1.25
CA GLY A 259 9.29 -23.08 1.21
C GLY A 259 8.62 -22.52 -0.06
N GLU A 260 7.97 -23.38 -0.86
CA GLU A 260 7.25 -22.94 -2.07
C GLU A 260 5.83 -22.47 -1.75
N PHE A 261 5.40 -21.42 -2.45
CA PHE A 261 4.07 -20.82 -2.28
C PHE A 261 2.94 -21.77 -2.72
N LEU A 262 1.94 -21.89 -1.86
CA LEU A 262 0.70 -22.60 -2.11
C LEU A 262 -0.39 -21.59 -2.45
N ASP A 263 -0.78 -21.55 -3.72
CA ASP A 263 -1.94 -20.78 -4.18
C ASP A 263 -3.24 -21.51 -3.79
N ILE A 264 -3.87 -21.03 -2.72
CA ILE A 264 -5.11 -21.60 -2.14
C ILE A 264 -6.20 -20.52 -2.22
N GLN A 265 -7.25 -20.82 -2.97
CA GLN A 265 -8.41 -19.96 -3.17
C GLN A 265 -9.66 -20.66 -2.61
N VAL A 266 -10.44 -19.96 -1.79
CA VAL A 266 -11.62 -20.52 -1.12
C VAL A 266 -12.79 -19.54 -1.22
N GLN A 267 -13.98 -19.99 -1.64
CA GLN A 267 -15.16 -19.13 -1.62
C GLN A 267 -15.70 -18.94 -0.20
N VAL A 268 -16.33 -17.79 0.08
CA VAL A 268 -17.00 -17.55 1.35
C VAL A 268 -18.15 -18.54 1.52
N GLY A 269 -18.18 -19.19 2.69
CA GLY A 269 -19.09 -20.30 2.99
C GLY A 269 -18.53 -21.70 2.67
N GLU A 270 -17.48 -21.80 1.86
CA GLU A 270 -16.84 -23.09 1.54
C GLU A 270 -15.65 -23.42 2.45
N GLY A 271 -15.50 -24.71 2.77
CA GLY A 271 -14.43 -25.18 3.64
C GLY A 271 -14.41 -24.52 5.02
N ILE A 272 -13.28 -24.62 5.72
CA ILE A 272 -13.18 -24.07 7.07
C ILE A 272 -12.93 -22.56 7.03
N ALA A 273 -11.98 -22.09 6.21
CA ALA A 273 -11.68 -20.65 6.10
C ALA A 273 -12.87 -19.83 5.57
N GLY A 274 -13.57 -20.31 4.53
CA GLY A 274 -14.75 -19.64 3.98
C GLY A 274 -15.91 -19.58 4.98
N GLN A 275 -16.10 -20.61 5.79
CA GLN A 275 -17.11 -20.56 6.87
C GLN A 275 -16.73 -19.62 8.01
N VAL A 276 -15.44 -19.52 8.37
CA VAL A 276 -14.98 -18.51 9.33
C VAL A 276 -15.31 -17.11 8.82
N ALA A 277 -15.03 -16.83 7.54
CA ALA A 277 -15.37 -15.54 6.93
C ALA A 277 -16.88 -15.26 6.91
N GLN A 278 -17.70 -16.27 6.59
CA GLN A 278 -19.16 -16.12 6.55
C GLN A 278 -19.76 -15.92 7.95
N MET A 279 -19.35 -16.73 8.92
CA MET A 279 -19.94 -16.76 10.26
C MET A 279 -19.36 -15.69 11.20
N LYS A 280 -18.20 -15.13 10.86
CA LYS A 280 -17.43 -14.21 11.72
C LYS A 280 -17.13 -14.81 13.11
N LYS A 281 -16.90 -16.13 13.15
CA LYS A 281 -16.64 -16.89 14.38
C LYS A 281 -15.41 -17.76 14.23
N VAL A 282 -14.69 -17.92 15.33
CA VAL A 282 -13.56 -18.84 15.43
C VAL A 282 -14.05 -20.27 15.22
N ILE A 283 -13.37 -21.03 14.37
CA ILE A 283 -13.54 -22.47 14.22
C ILE A 283 -12.29 -23.15 14.78
N HIS A 284 -12.48 -23.97 15.79
CA HIS A 284 -11.43 -24.76 16.42
C HIS A 284 -11.79 -26.25 16.33
N ILE A 285 -10.94 -27.02 15.64
CA ILE A 285 -11.07 -28.47 15.49
C ILE A 285 -9.81 -29.08 16.10
N SER A 286 -9.94 -29.60 17.32
CA SER A 286 -8.80 -30.04 18.13
C SER A 286 -8.28 -31.44 17.78
N GLU A 287 -9.14 -32.33 17.29
CA GLU A 287 -8.79 -33.76 17.16
C GLU A 287 -8.36 -34.16 15.76
N ASN A 288 -9.32 -34.57 14.92
CA ASN A 288 -9.08 -35.01 13.55
C ASN A 288 -10.04 -34.28 12.61
N VAL A 289 -9.49 -33.36 11.83
CA VAL A 289 -10.28 -32.55 10.90
C VAL A 289 -10.98 -33.41 9.84
N TYR A 290 -10.49 -34.60 9.51
CA TYR A 290 -11.11 -35.45 8.48
C TYR A 290 -12.50 -35.97 8.88
N ASP A 291 -12.79 -35.98 10.19
CA ASP A 291 -14.08 -36.39 10.73
C ASP A 291 -15.08 -35.22 10.73
N ASP A 292 -14.61 -33.99 10.52
CA ASP A 292 -15.46 -32.81 10.39
C ASP A 292 -16.14 -32.81 9.01
N PRO A 293 -17.47 -32.60 8.92
CA PRO A 293 -18.20 -32.57 7.66
C PRO A 293 -17.72 -31.48 6.69
N ARG A 294 -17.02 -30.46 7.18
CA ARG A 294 -16.51 -29.31 6.40
C ARG A 294 -15.13 -29.57 5.80
N SER A 295 -14.56 -30.75 6.04
CA SER A 295 -13.17 -31.10 5.68
C SER A 295 -12.95 -31.51 4.23
N GLN A 296 -13.98 -31.44 3.38
CA GLN A 296 -13.89 -31.83 1.96
C GLN A 296 -12.71 -31.14 1.25
N LEU A 297 -12.64 -29.81 1.31
CA LEU A 297 -11.54 -29.03 0.74
C LEU A 297 -10.19 -29.33 1.41
N VAL A 298 -10.18 -29.60 2.72
CA VAL A 298 -8.95 -29.99 3.44
C VAL A 298 -8.38 -31.28 2.85
N LYS A 299 -9.23 -32.29 2.60
CA LYS A 299 -8.84 -33.58 2.00
C LYS A 299 -8.29 -33.41 0.59
N GLU A 300 -8.88 -32.53 -0.20
CA GLU A 300 -8.46 -32.25 -1.57
C GLU A 300 -7.09 -31.58 -1.62
N TYR A 301 -6.87 -30.55 -0.79
CA TYR A 301 -5.58 -29.86 -0.72
C TYR A 301 -4.47 -30.69 -0.07
N ASP A 302 -4.79 -31.44 0.99
CA ASP A 302 -3.86 -32.40 1.61
C ASP A 302 -3.35 -33.41 0.58
N LYS A 303 -4.24 -33.93 -0.27
CA LYS A 303 -3.88 -34.84 -1.36
C LYS A 303 -3.04 -34.13 -2.44
N LYS A 304 -3.42 -32.91 -2.84
CA LYS A 304 -2.72 -32.12 -3.86
C LYS A 304 -1.29 -31.79 -3.46
N TYR A 305 -1.08 -31.42 -2.19
CA TYR A 305 0.20 -30.92 -1.68
C TYR A 305 0.96 -31.92 -0.81
N ASN A 306 0.54 -33.19 -0.81
CA ASN A 306 1.14 -34.27 -0.02
C ASN A 306 1.34 -33.87 1.46
N TYR A 307 0.29 -33.32 2.05
CA TYR A 307 0.24 -32.83 3.43
C TYR A 307 -0.86 -33.55 4.20
N ARG A 308 -0.75 -33.63 5.53
CA ARG A 308 -1.80 -34.19 6.38
C ARG A 308 -2.18 -33.19 7.45
N THR A 309 -3.41 -32.70 7.38
CA THR A 309 -4.00 -31.88 8.41
C THR A 309 -4.71 -32.77 9.43
N GLU A 310 -4.34 -32.62 10.70
CA GLU A 310 -4.91 -33.30 11.86
C GLU A 310 -5.84 -32.36 12.64
N ASN A 311 -5.38 -31.17 13.02
CA ASN A 311 -6.16 -30.19 13.77
C ASN A 311 -6.02 -28.79 13.18
N ILE A 312 -7.05 -27.96 13.36
CA ILE A 312 -7.14 -26.62 12.77
C ILE A 312 -7.65 -25.61 13.80
N LEU A 313 -7.03 -24.44 13.84
CA LEU A 313 -7.56 -23.24 14.49
C LEU A 313 -7.67 -22.13 13.45
N ALA A 314 -8.88 -21.65 13.19
CA ALA A 314 -9.15 -20.60 12.20
C ALA A 314 -9.98 -19.47 12.82
N LEU A 315 -9.59 -18.20 12.59
CA LEU A 315 -10.29 -17.03 13.12
C LEU A 315 -10.47 -15.91 12.08
N PRO A 316 -11.52 -15.09 12.23
CA PRO A 316 -11.67 -13.88 11.43
C PRO A 316 -10.95 -12.70 12.09
N LEU A 317 -10.25 -11.91 11.28
CA LEU A 317 -9.81 -10.58 11.65
C LEU A 317 -10.88 -9.58 11.23
N LEU A 318 -11.43 -8.83 12.19
CA LEU A 318 -12.55 -7.92 11.98
C LEU A 318 -12.11 -6.45 12.04
N ASN A 319 -12.55 -5.62 11.11
CA ASN A 319 -12.39 -4.17 11.18
C ASN A 319 -13.33 -3.54 12.24
N GLU A 320 -13.29 -2.22 12.38
CA GLU A 320 -14.13 -1.48 13.33
C GLU A 320 -15.64 -1.65 13.08
N ASP A 321 -16.03 -1.77 11.80
CA ASP A 321 -17.39 -2.05 11.36
C ASP A 321 -17.82 -3.52 11.57
N LYS A 322 -17.01 -4.32 12.27
CA LYS A 322 -17.20 -5.76 12.54
C LYS A 322 -17.30 -6.60 11.27
N GLU A 323 -16.63 -6.17 10.22
CA GLU A 323 -16.54 -6.89 8.97
C GLU A 323 -15.20 -7.62 8.82
N VAL A 324 -15.20 -8.77 8.14
CA VAL A 324 -13.99 -9.60 7.98
C VAL A 324 -13.03 -8.94 7.00
N VAL A 325 -11.79 -8.70 7.45
CA VAL A 325 -10.67 -8.21 6.63
C VAL A 325 -9.85 -9.39 6.11
N ALA A 326 -9.65 -10.39 6.97
CA ALA A 326 -8.86 -11.57 6.67
C ALA A 326 -9.26 -12.75 7.56
N VAL A 327 -8.82 -13.96 7.20
CA VAL A 327 -8.95 -15.17 8.01
C VAL A 327 -7.56 -15.72 8.28
N VAL A 328 -7.20 -15.88 9.56
CA VAL A 328 -5.96 -16.55 9.96
C VAL A 328 -6.29 -18.01 10.23
N GLN A 329 -5.57 -18.93 9.58
CA GLN A 329 -5.73 -20.36 9.72
C GLN A 329 -4.40 -21.00 10.13
N LEU A 330 -4.43 -21.77 11.22
CA LEU A 330 -3.31 -22.49 11.80
C LEU A 330 -3.59 -23.98 11.69
N LEU A 331 -2.63 -24.72 11.16
CA LEU A 331 -2.72 -26.16 10.95
C LEU A 331 -1.74 -26.87 11.87
N ASN A 332 -2.20 -27.96 12.47
CA ASN A 332 -1.43 -28.89 13.29
C ASN A 332 -0.64 -28.23 14.41
N LYS A 333 -1.23 -28.15 15.61
CA LYS A 333 -0.54 -27.76 16.83
C LYS A 333 0.64 -28.71 17.09
N LEU A 334 1.83 -28.14 17.09
CA LEU A 334 3.06 -28.77 17.52
C LEU A 334 3.07 -28.77 19.05
N HIS A 335 3.23 -29.95 19.64
CA HIS A 335 3.32 -30.08 21.09
C HIS A 335 4.75 -29.81 21.60
N SER A 336 4.85 -29.06 22.69
CA SER A 336 6.01 -29.12 23.57
C SER A 336 6.05 -30.49 24.26
N PRO A 337 7.17 -31.20 24.28
CA PRO A 337 7.28 -32.53 24.88
C PRO A 337 7.36 -32.43 26.42
N ILE A 338 6.23 -32.25 27.11
CA ILE A 338 6.23 -32.49 28.57
C ILE A 338 6.43 -34.00 28.80
N ASN A 339 7.32 -34.31 29.75
CA ASN A 339 7.73 -35.65 30.19
C ASN A 339 6.61 -36.69 30.10
N GLN A 340 6.77 -37.71 29.24
CA GLN A 340 5.95 -38.92 29.30
C GLN A 340 6.61 -39.94 30.23
N GLU A 341 6.43 -39.72 31.52
CA GLU A 341 6.50 -40.75 32.56
C GLU A 341 5.24 -40.60 33.42
N ASP A 342 4.13 -41.19 32.97
CA ASP A 342 3.13 -41.81 33.84
C ASP A 342 2.09 -42.55 32.98
N ASP A 343 2.10 -43.88 33.12
CA ASP A 343 1.33 -44.86 32.34
C ASP A 343 0.08 -45.33 33.11
N SER A 344 -0.74 -44.40 33.62
CA SER A 344 -1.98 -44.79 34.33
C SER A 344 -3.23 -43.94 34.12
N SER A 345 -3.23 -43.05 33.12
CA SER A 345 -4.48 -42.40 32.66
C SER A 345 -4.43 -42.19 31.14
N GLN A 346 -5.08 -43.08 30.39
CA GLN A 346 -5.32 -42.92 28.95
C GLN A 346 -6.40 -41.87 28.62
N GLU A 347 -6.86 -41.09 29.60
CA GLU A 347 -7.82 -40.01 29.38
C GLU A 347 -7.10 -38.65 29.27
N ALA A 348 -7.29 -38.00 28.12
CA ALA A 348 -6.92 -36.61 27.77
C ALA A 348 -5.43 -36.29 27.51
N ARG A 349 -4.80 -36.95 26.52
CA ARG A 349 -3.71 -36.30 25.76
C ARG A 349 -4.34 -35.18 24.92
N GLN A 350 -4.10 -33.92 25.28
CA GLN A 350 -4.67 -32.76 24.59
C GLN A 350 -4.04 -32.63 23.18
N LYS A 351 -4.64 -33.31 22.20
CA LYS A 351 -4.34 -33.16 20.77
C LYS A 351 -4.98 -31.84 20.31
N GLY A 352 -4.20 -30.97 19.67
CA GLY A 352 -4.71 -29.70 19.12
C GLY A 352 -4.45 -28.44 19.95
N PHE A 353 -4.93 -27.31 19.44
CA PHE A 353 -4.75 -25.98 20.04
C PHE A 353 -5.51 -25.87 21.38
N THR A 354 -4.95 -25.09 22.30
CA THR A 354 -5.46 -24.94 23.67
C THR A 354 -6.19 -23.61 23.86
N LYS A 355 -6.89 -23.44 24.99
CA LYS A 355 -7.48 -22.15 25.36
C LYS A 355 -6.44 -21.04 25.50
N VAL A 356 -5.23 -21.38 25.96
CA VAL A 356 -4.11 -20.44 26.06
C VAL A 356 -3.66 -19.98 24.66
N ASP A 357 -3.69 -20.87 23.66
CA ASP A 357 -3.39 -20.50 22.27
C ASP A 357 -4.43 -19.52 21.71
N LEU A 358 -5.71 -19.69 22.07
CA LEU A 358 -6.78 -18.74 21.72
C LEU A 358 -6.57 -17.36 22.39
N GLU A 359 -6.16 -17.33 23.66
CA GLU A 359 -5.87 -16.09 24.39
C GLU A 359 -4.66 -15.34 23.81
N ARG A 360 -3.56 -16.06 23.54
CA ARG A 360 -2.38 -15.49 22.87
C ARG A 360 -2.72 -14.94 21.50
N LEU A 361 -3.48 -15.70 20.72
CA LEU A 361 -3.89 -15.28 19.40
C LEU A 361 -4.80 -14.04 19.43
N ALA A 362 -5.67 -13.91 20.44
CA ALA A 362 -6.50 -12.73 20.65
C ALA A 362 -5.67 -11.46 20.89
N GLN A 363 -4.55 -11.56 21.62
CA GLN A 363 -3.62 -10.44 21.83
C GLN A 363 -2.93 -10.00 20.54
N CYS A 364 -2.80 -10.89 19.55
CA CYS A 364 -2.15 -10.61 18.27
C CYS A 364 -3.11 -9.99 17.23
N VAL A 365 -4.43 -10.05 17.45
CA VAL A 365 -5.44 -9.67 16.45
C VAL A 365 -5.30 -8.21 16.05
N VAL A 366 -5.12 -7.29 17.00
CA VAL A 366 -5.08 -5.85 16.73
C VAL A 366 -3.83 -5.46 15.92
N PRO A 367 -2.60 -5.85 16.31
CA PRO A 367 -1.42 -5.55 15.49
C PRO A 367 -1.46 -6.18 14.10
N ILE A 368 -1.87 -7.46 13.98
CA ILE A 368 -1.97 -8.12 12.67
C ILE A 368 -3.00 -7.39 11.80
N ARG A 369 -4.15 -7.03 12.37
CA ARG A 369 -5.17 -6.27 11.65
C ARG A 369 -4.63 -4.93 11.16
N ARG A 370 -3.94 -4.15 12.00
CA ARG A 370 -3.34 -2.86 11.62
C ARG A 370 -2.36 -3.01 10.46
N ILE A 371 -1.48 -4.02 10.51
CA ILE A 371 -0.58 -4.34 9.40
C ILE A 371 -1.37 -4.63 8.12
N LEU A 372 -2.39 -5.49 8.17
CA LEU A 372 -3.18 -5.87 7.00
C LEU A 372 -3.99 -4.69 6.43
N GLU A 373 -4.61 -3.89 7.28
CA GLU A 373 -5.36 -2.69 6.88
C GLU A 373 -4.43 -1.63 6.27
N SER A 374 -3.22 -1.48 6.82
CA SER A 374 -2.18 -0.60 6.28
C SER A 374 -1.68 -1.08 4.92
N CYS A 375 -1.41 -2.39 4.76
CA CYS A 375 -1.08 -3.00 3.46
C CYS A 375 -2.19 -2.79 2.42
N GLN A 376 -3.45 -3.02 2.79
CA GLN A 376 -4.59 -2.83 1.89
C GLN A 376 -4.76 -1.36 1.49
N SER A 377 -4.62 -0.43 2.45
CA SER A 377 -4.72 1.00 2.19
C SER A 377 -3.58 1.50 1.30
N CYS A 378 -2.35 1.05 1.55
CA CYS A 378 -1.20 1.33 0.70
C CYS A 378 -1.41 0.77 -0.72
N TYR A 379 -1.82 -0.49 -0.84
CA TYR A 379 -2.13 -1.11 -2.14
C TYR A 379 -3.19 -0.32 -2.92
N LYS A 380 -4.26 0.14 -2.25
CA LYS A 380 -5.30 1.01 -2.84
C LYS A 380 -4.75 2.35 -3.32
N ALA A 381 -3.99 3.04 -2.45
CA ALA A 381 -3.39 4.33 -2.77
C ALA A 381 -2.40 4.22 -3.93
N THR A 382 -1.53 3.20 -3.92
CA THR A 382 -0.58 2.92 -5.00
C THR A 382 -1.29 2.56 -6.30
N LYS A 383 -2.34 1.73 -6.27
CA LYS A 383 -3.12 1.38 -7.47
C LYS A 383 -3.82 2.60 -8.07
N LYS A 384 -4.34 3.51 -7.23
CA LYS A 384 -4.91 4.79 -7.65
C LYS A 384 -3.85 5.73 -8.24
N LEU A 385 -2.69 5.86 -7.59
CA LEU A 385 -1.58 6.70 -8.07
C LEU A 385 -1.02 6.18 -9.41
N ARG A 386 -0.83 4.86 -9.53
CA ARG A 386 -0.45 4.20 -10.79
C ARG A 386 -1.49 4.38 -11.89
N ALA A 387 -2.78 4.32 -11.55
CA ALA A 387 -3.85 4.62 -12.51
C ALA A 387 -3.72 6.04 -13.06
N THR A 388 -3.50 7.02 -12.18
CA THR A 388 -3.31 8.42 -12.55
C THR A 388 -2.05 8.63 -13.38
N ALA A 389 -0.91 8.06 -12.98
CA ALA A 389 0.38 8.18 -13.67
C ALA A 389 0.38 7.46 -15.03
N ALA A 390 -0.11 6.22 -15.10
CA ALA A 390 -0.17 5.46 -16.34
C ALA A 390 -1.14 6.10 -17.34
N LEU A 391 -2.20 6.73 -16.86
CA LEU A 391 -3.09 7.53 -17.70
C LEU A 391 -2.40 8.81 -18.19
N ALA A 392 -1.71 9.54 -17.31
CA ALA A 392 -0.90 10.70 -17.68
C ALA A 392 0.11 10.35 -18.79
N GLU A 393 0.76 9.19 -18.71
CA GLU A 393 1.69 8.65 -19.73
C GLU A 393 0.99 8.22 -21.03
N ALA A 394 -0.18 7.56 -20.92
CA ALA A 394 -1.00 7.21 -22.09
C ALA A 394 -1.49 8.47 -22.83
N THR A 395 -1.62 9.60 -22.15
CA THR A 395 -1.83 10.93 -22.75
C THR A 395 -0.55 11.68 -23.13
N ARG A 396 0.61 11.50 -22.48
CA ARG A 396 1.90 12.12 -22.89
C ARG A 396 2.25 11.74 -24.32
N SER A 397 2.16 10.46 -24.58
CA SER A 397 2.42 9.84 -25.87
C SER A 397 1.51 10.23 -27.04
N LEU A 398 0.62 11.20 -26.83
CA LEU A 398 0.10 12.10 -27.86
C LEU A 398 1.21 12.91 -28.57
N ASP A 399 2.42 12.96 -28.01
CA ASP A 399 3.66 13.57 -28.52
C ASP A 399 4.03 13.20 -29.96
N GLN A 400 3.56 12.05 -30.47
CA GLN A 400 3.90 11.61 -31.82
C GLN A 400 2.87 12.09 -32.84
N ILE A 401 3.12 13.32 -33.32
CA ILE A 401 2.75 13.90 -34.63
C ILE A 401 1.83 12.98 -35.47
N ASN A 402 0.53 13.34 -35.57
CA ASN A 402 -0.55 12.71 -36.37
C ASN A 402 -1.27 11.47 -35.79
N LEU A 403 -1.38 11.29 -34.48
CA LEU A 403 -2.24 10.21 -33.97
C LEU A 403 -3.73 10.52 -34.16
N ASP A 404 -4.40 9.65 -34.92
CA ASP A 404 -5.85 9.54 -35.06
C ASP A 404 -6.52 9.36 -33.68
N THR A 405 -7.67 9.99 -33.44
CA THR A 405 -8.52 9.83 -32.24
C THR A 405 -8.62 8.37 -31.80
N LYS A 406 -8.70 7.46 -32.77
CA LYS A 406 -8.77 6.01 -32.56
C LYS A 406 -7.52 5.45 -31.87
N ALA A 407 -6.33 5.89 -32.26
CA ALA A 407 -5.07 5.43 -31.68
C ALA A 407 -4.90 5.89 -30.22
N ILE A 408 -5.39 7.09 -29.90
CA ILE A 408 -5.41 7.66 -28.55
C ILE A 408 -6.27 6.79 -27.63
N LEU A 409 -7.51 6.57 -28.02
CA LEU A 409 -8.46 5.77 -27.25
C LEU A 409 -7.95 4.33 -27.08
N GLN A 410 -7.34 3.75 -28.12
CA GLN A 410 -6.78 2.42 -28.03
C GLN A 410 -5.59 2.33 -27.07
N ARG A 411 -4.70 3.32 -27.04
CA ARG A 411 -3.57 3.36 -26.11
C ARG A 411 -4.05 3.50 -24.67
N VAL A 412 -4.96 4.44 -24.43
CA VAL A 412 -5.59 4.65 -23.13
C VAL A 412 -6.24 3.34 -22.67
N MET A 413 -7.09 2.72 -23.48
CA MET A 413 -7.75 1.45 -23.12
C MET A 413 -6.75 0.29 -22.91
N ASN A 414 -5.62 0.26 -23.61
CA ASN A 414 -4.56 -0.73 -23.37
C ASN A 414 -3.89 -0.53 -22.01
N THR A 415 -3.75 0.72 -21.56
CA THR A 415 -3.25 1.02 -20.21
C THR A 415 -4.22 0.53 -19.14
N ALA A 416 -5.51 0.82 -19.28
CA ALA A 416 -6.54 0.28 -18.38
C ALA A 416 -6.52 -1.25 -18.32
N LYS A 417 -6.38 -1.91 -19.48
CA LYS A 417 -6.23 -3.37 -19.55
C LYS A 417 -5.07 -3.86 -18.69
N LYS A 418 -3.87 -3.29 -18.87
CA LYS A 418 -2.66 -3.71 -18.14
C LYS A 418 -2.81 -3.50 -16.64
N LEU A 419 -3.22 -2.30 -16.23
CA LEU A 419 -3.32 -1.92 -14.82
C LEU A 419 -4.32 -2.78 -14.04
N MET A 420 -5.45 -3.11 -14.65
CA MET A 420 -6.49 -3.94 -14.05
C MET A 420 -6.27 -5.43 -14.33
N ASN A 421 -5.14 -5.82 -14.92
CA ASN A 421 -4.81 -7.19 -15.31
C ASN A 421 -5.95 -7.90 -16.08
N ALA A 422 -6.52 -7.21 -17.07
CA ALA A 422 -7.55 -7.74 -17.94
C ALA A 422 -6.93 -8.38 -19.20
N ASP A 423 -7.62 -9.35 -19.81
CA ASP A 423 -7.21 -9.93 -21.09
C ASP A 423 -7.47 -8.99 -22.26
N ARG A 424 -8.63 -8.32 -22.26
CA ARG A 424 -9.00 -7.34 -23.29
C ARG A 424 -9.66 -6.14 -22.65
N SER A 425 -9.65 -5.05 -23.40
CA SER A 425 -10.45 -3.86 -23.10
C SER A 425 -11.15 -3.39 -24.36
N THR A 426 -12.30 -2.75 -24.20
CA THR A 426 -13.14 -2.25 -25.30
C THR A 426 -13.80 -0.96 -24.87
N LEU A 427 -13.84 0.03 -25.77
CA LEU A 427 -14.59 1.27 -25.58
C LEU A 427 -15.69 1.33 -26.63
N TRP A 428 -16.93 1.42 -26.16
CA TRP A 428 -18.12 1.62 -26.96
C TRP A 428 -18.49 3.10 -26.95
N LEU A 429 -18.70 3.70 -28.12
CA LEU A 429 -19.03 5.11 -28.28
C LEU A 429 -20.52 5.25 -28.59
N VAL A 430 -21.14 6.27 -28.02
CA VAL A 430 -22.55 6.60 -28.29
C VAL A 430 -22.68 7.30 -29.64
N ASP A 431 -23.48 6.74 -30.54
CA ASP A 431 -23.95 7.40 -31.76
C ASP A 431 -25.37 7.93 -31.50
N ARG A 432 -25.50 9.25 -31.46
CA ARG A 432 -26.78 9.91 -31.14
C ARG A 432 -27.74 9.95 -32.30
N ASP A 433 -27.24 9.97 -33.53
CA ASP A 433 -28.09 10.04 -34.70
C ASP A 433 -28.82 8.71 -34.89
N ARG A 434 -28.17 7.60 -34.50
CA ARG A 434 -28.72 6.24 -34.54
C ARG A 434 -29.27 5.74 -33.20
N SER A 435 -29.01 6.45 -32.10
CA SER A 435 -29.42 6.07 -30.74
C SER A 435 -28.91 4.68 -30.33
N ASP A 436 -27.66 4.36 -30.70
CA ASP A 436 -27.01 3.10 -30.39
C ASP A 436 -25.54 3.29 -29.99
N LEU A 437 -24.86 2.19 -29.67
CA LEU A 437 -23.44 2.14 -29.34
C LEU A 437 -22.68 1.47 -30.47
N TRP A 438 -21.46 1.91 -30.73
CA TRP A 438 -20.56 1.24 -31.66
C TRP A 438 -19.14 1.12 -31.11
N THR A 439 -18.43 0.09 -31.56
CA THR A 439 -17.00 -0.10 -31.31
C THR A 439 -16.38 -0.81 -32.50
N GLU A 440 -15.05 -0.85 -32.59
CA GLU A 440 -14.35 -1.60 -33.61
C GLU A 440 -13.54 -2.74 -32.98
N LEU A 441 -13.83 -3.97 -33.38
CA LEU A 441 -13.14 -5.15 -32.85
C LEU A 441 -12.05 -5.63 -33.82
N PRO A 442 -10.85 -6.01 -33.33
CA PRO A 442 -9.78 -6.54 -34.16
C PRO A 442 -10.24 -7.73 -35.02
N GLY A 443 -10.04 -7.63 -36.34
CA GLY A 443 -10.41 -8.68 -37.30
C GLY A 443 -11.89 -8.82 -37.64
N ARG A 444 -12.77 -8.00 -37.03
CA ARG A 444 -14.22 -8.01 -37.28
C ARG A 444 -14.75 -6.69 -37.84
N GLY A 445 -14.08 -5.57 -37.55
CA GLY A 445 -14.53 -4.23 -37.95
C GLY A 445 -15.56 -3.66 -36.97
N GLU A 446 -16.40 -2.74 -37.46
CA GLU A 446 -17.43 -2.06 -36.66
C GLU A 446 -18.48 -3.06 -36.15
N VAL A 447 -18.75 -3.01 -34.84
CA VAL A 447 -19.80 -3.76 -34.16
C VAL A 447 -20.68 -2.77 -33.44
N ARG A 448 -22.00 -2.97 -33.54
CA ARG A 448 -23.00 -2.08 -32.95
C ARG A 448 -23.85 -2.81 -31.91
N CYS A 449 -24.35 -2.07 -30.95
CA CYS A 449 -25.19 -2.56 -29.86
C CYS A 449 -26.27 -1.53 -29.52
N GLU A 450 -27.53 -1.95 -29.50
CA GLU A 450 -28.63 -1.10 -29.04
C GLU A 450 -28.59 -0.91 -27.52
N PHE A 451 -29.21 0.17 -27.05
CA PHE A 451 -29.39 0.43 -25.62
C PHE A 451 -30.28 -0.67 -25.00
N GLY A 452 -29.95 -1.10 -23.78
CA GLY A 452 -30.62 -2.20 -23.06
C GLY A 452 -30.22 -3.62 -23.49
N VAL A 453 -29.51 -3.77 -24.61
CA VAL A 453 -29.15 -5.09 -25.16
C VAL A 453 -27.77 -5.54 -24.66
N GLY A 454 -27.73 -6.71 -23.99
CA GLY A 454 -26.49 -7.23 -23.38
C GLY A 454 -25.94 -6.34 -22.26
N PHE A 455 -24.77 -6.68 -21.73
CA PHE A 455 -24.19 -5.95 -20.60
C PHE A 455 -23.88 -4.48 -20.94
N VAL A 456 -23.30 -4.22 -22.11
CA VAL A 456 -22.96 -2.85 -22.55
C VAL A 456 -24.21 -1.99 -22.74
N GLY A 457 -25.23 -2.54 -23.41
CA GLY A 457 -26.49 -1.83 -23.62
C GLY A 457 -27.21 -1.53 -22.30
N GLN A 458 -27.19 -2.45 -21.34
CA GLN A 458 -27.77 -2.22 -20.01
C GLN A 458 -27.06 -1.09 -19.26
N VAL A 459 -25.72 -1.08 -19.28
CA VAL A 459 -24.93 0.03 -18.68
C VAL A 459 -25.23 1.35 -19.38
N ALA A 460 -25.35 1.38 -20.70
CA ALA A 460 -25.70 2.59 -21.44
C ALA A 460 -27.13 3.08 -21.15
N GLN A 461 -28.08 2.17 -20.92
CA GLN A 461 -29.47 2.52 -20.62
C GLN A 461 -29.62 3.07 -19.19
N ASN A 462 -28.93 2.46 -18.23
CA ASN A 462 -29.12 2.75 -16.81
C ASN A 462 -28.07 3.71 -16.25
N CYS A 463 -26.96 3.93 -16.94
CA CYS A 463 -25.78 4.65 -16.44
C CYS A 463 -25.23 4.08 -15.12
N GLU A 464 -25.37 2.76 -14.90
CA GLU A 464 -24.86 2.07 -13.71
C GLU A 464 -23.75 1.09 -14.08
N PRO A 465 -22.61 1.06 -13.36
CA PRO A 465 -21.54 0.12 -13.63
C PRO A 465 -21.92 -1.31 -13.23
N MET A 466 -21.45 -2.30 -13.99
CA MET A 466 -21.70 -3.72 -13.75
C MET A 466 -20.39 -4.52 -13.63
N ILE A 467 -20.28 -5.31 -12.57
CA ILE A 467 -19.24 -6.34 -12.42
C ILE A 467 -19.92 -7.70 -12.59
N ILE A 468 -19.45 -8.47 -13.58
CA ILE A 468 -19.92 -9.84 -13.83
C ILE A 468 -18.78 -10.78 -13.44
N PRO A 469 -18.93 -11.53 -12.33
CA PRO A 469 -17.89 -12.43 -11.85
C PRO A 469 -17.77 -13.68 -12.73
N PHE A 470 -16.70 -14.43 -12.53
CA PHE A 470 -16.56 -15.77 -13.09
C PHE A 470 -17.57 -16.74 -12.46
N ASP A 471 -18.26 -17.60 -13.22
CA ASP A 471 -18.28 -17.70 -14.69
C ASP A 471 -19.43 -16.89 -15.31
N LEU A 472 -19.11 -15.96 -16.20
CA LEU A 472 -20.08 -15.12 -16.89
C LEU A 472 -21.13 -15.93 -17.65
N TYR A 473 -20.83 -17.13 -18.14
CA TYR A 473 -21.79 -17.95 -18.88
C TYR A 473 -22.99 -18.40 -18.04
N ASP A 474 -22.86 -18.40 -16.71
CA ASP A 474 -23.94 -18.75 -15.79
C ASP A 474 -24.90 -17.56 -15.54
N HIS A 475 -24.51 -16.36 -15.97
CA HIS A 475 -25.34 -15.17 -15.81
C HIS A 475 -26.57 -15.20 -16.73
N PRO A 476 -27.79 -14.86 -16.26
CA PRO A 476 -29.02 -14.90 -17.06
C PRO A 476 -28.96 -14.06 -18.35
N SER A 477 -28.26 -12.92 -18.30
CA SER A 477 -28.08 -12.00 -19.44
C SER A 477 -26.90 -12.35 -20.38
N ALA A 478 -26.26 -13.52 -20.22
CA ALA A 478 -25.03 -13.88 -20.95
C ALA A 478 -25.22 -14.25 -22.43
N GLU A 479 -26.46 -14.36 -22.92
CA GLU A 479 -26.77 -14.85 -24.26
C GLU A 479 -26.05 -14.09 -25.38
N ASN A 480 -25.93 -12.76 -25.27
CA ASN A 480 -25.21 -11.96 -26.27
C ASN A 480 -23.70 -12.20 -26.24
N ALA A 481 -23.12 -12.44 -25.06
CA ALA A 481 -21.71 -12.78 -24.93
C ALA A 481 -21.45 -14.16 -25.53
N LYS A 482 -22.29 -15.16 -25.23
CA LYS A 482 -22.21 -16.52 -25.81
C LYS A 482 -22.26 -16.52 -27.33
N LYS A 483 -23.19 -15.78 -27.93
CA LYS A 483 -23.29 -15.62 -29.39
C LYS A 483 -22.06 -14.92 -29.99
N THR A 484 -21.51 -13.92 -29.29
CA THR A 484 -20.31 -13.22 -29.76
C THR A 484 -19.08 -14.13 -29.69
N ASP A 485 -18.96 -14.89 -28.61
CA ASP A 485 -17.91 -15.87 -28.37
C ASP A 485 -17.95 -17.01 -29.39
N GLU A 486 -19.13 -17.57 -29.68
CA GLU A 486 -19.33 -18.60 -30.72
C GLU A 486 -18.80 -18.14 -32.09
N ASN A 487 -19.02 -16.87 -32.44
CA ASN A 487 -18.55 -16.31 -33.71
C ASN A 487 -17.04 -15.98 -33.71
N THR A 488 -16.48 -15.64 -32.55
CA THR A 488 -15.08 -15.17 -32.45
C THR A 488 -14.12 -16.28 -32.01
N HIS A 489 -14.66 -17.43 -31.60
CA HIS A 489 -13.99 -18.47 -30.85
C HIS A 489 -13.20 -17.91 -29.65
N TYR A 490 -13.71 -16.85 -29.02
CA TYR A 490 -13.17 -16.29 -27.79
C TYR A 490 -14.05 -16.73 -26.62
N ARG A 491 -13.53 -16.68 -25.39
CA ARG A 491 -14.27 -17.10 -24.20
C ARG A 491 -14.31 -15.98 -23.17
N THR A 492 -15.47 -15.35 -23.02
CA THR A 492 -15.76 -14.30 -22.04
C THR A 492 -16.17 -14.93 -20.70
N CYS A 493 -15.30 -14.83 -19.70
CA CYS A 493 -15.34 -15.48 -18.38
C CYS A 493 -15.74 -14.52 -17.25
N SER A 494 -15.28 -13.27 -17.30
CA SER A 494 -15.62 -12.22 -16.34
C SER A 494 -15.56 -10.85 -17.00
N LEU A 495 -16.27 -9.86 -16.45
CA LEU A 495 -16.49 -8.59 -17.15
C LEU A 495 -16.68 -7.42 -16.18
N LEU A 496 -16.02 -6.29 -16.45
CA LEU A 496 -16.30 -5.01 -15.81
C LEU A 496 -16.79 -4.03 -16.89
N CYS A 497 -18.05 -3.62 -16.83
CA CYS A 497 -18.66 -2.65 -17.73
C CYS A 497 -18.94 -1.34 -16.97
N MET A 498 -18.50 -0.20 -17.49
CA MET A 498 -18.67 1.08 -16.81
C MET A 498 -19.07 2.20 -17.78
N PRO A 499 -19.99 3.10 -17.38
CA PRO A 499 -20.36 4.25 -18.19
C PRO A 499 -19.20 5.25 -18.23
N VAL A 500 -19.07 5.93 -19.37
CA VAL A 500 -18.19 7.09 -19.55
C VAL A 500 -19.09 8.29 -19.75
N VAL A 501 -19.06 9.23 -18.81
CA VAL A 501 -19.88 10.44 -18.82
C VAL A 501 -19.01 11.68 -18.89
N ASN A 502 -19.57 12.78 -19.41
CA ASN A 502 -18.97 14.10 -19.29
C ASN A 502 -19.29 14.73 -17.91
N PRO A 503 -18.68 15.88 -17.55
CA PRO A 503 -18.95 16.56 -16.28
C PRO A 503 -20.41 16.95 -16.06
N GLU A 504 -21.19 17.12 -17.13
CA GLU A 504 -22.62 17.39 -17.08
C GLU A 504 -23.48 16.12 -16.86
N GLY A 505 -22.86 14.95 -16.72
CA GLY A 505 -23.52 13.67 -16.49
C GLY A 505 -24.06 13.00 -17.76
N GLU A 506 -23.70 13.50 -18.94
CA GLU A 506 -24.14 12.97 -20.22
C GLU A 506 -23.29 11.77 -20.65
N LEU A 507 -23.95 10.68 -21.06
CA LEU A 507 -23.28 9.47 -21.54
C LEU A 507 -22.55 9.73 -22.88
N LEU A 508 -21.24 9.47 -22.88
CA LEU A 508 -20.37 9.52 -24.05
C LEU A 508 -20.04 8.12 -24.60
N GLY A 509 -20.01 7.12 -23.73
CA GLY A 509 -19.65 5.76 -24.09
C GLY A 509 -19.75 4.78 -22.93
N VAL A 510 -19.36 3.53 -23.17
CA VAL A 510 -19.26 2.46 -22.17
C VAL A 510 -17.93 1.76 -22.34
N THR A 511 -17.15 1.66 -21.27
CA THR A 511 -15.93 0.84 -21.24
C THR A 511 -16.22 -0.57 -20.78
N GLN A 512 -15.45 -1.51 -21.31
CA GLN A 512 -15.48 -2.92 -20.98
C GLN A 512 -14.06 -3.41 -20.72
N LEU A 513 -13.81 -4.00 -19.56
CA LEU A 513 -12.65 -4.87 -19.33
C LEU A 513 -13.13 -6.31 -19.33
N VAL A 514 -12.46 -7.14 -20.12
CA VAL A 514 -12.87 -8.53 -20.40
C VAL A 514 -11.82 -9.47 -19.84
N ASN A 515 -12.28 -10.45 -19.06
CA ASN A 515 -11.52 -11.50 -18.38
C ASN A 515 -10.43 -10.95 -17.47
N LYS A 516 -10.71 -10.92 -16.17
CA LYS A 516 -9.65 -10.76 -15.17
C LYS A 516 -8.69 -11.94 -15.28
N ARG A 517 -7.40 -11.65 -15.36
CA ARG A 517 -6.34 -12.67 -15.33
C ARG A 517 -5.90 -12.91 -13.88
N LYS A 518 -5.63 -14.18 -13.56
CA LYS A 518 -4.86 -14.52 -12.34
C LYS A 518 -3.46 -13.88 -12.43
N PRO A 519 -2.81 -13.54 -11.31
CA PRO A 519 -1.43 -13.06 -11.31
C PRO A 519 -0.47 -14.05 -12.00
N GLY A 520 0.62 -13.53 -12.57
CA GLY A 520 1.65 -14.32 -13.26
C GLY A 520 1.65 -14.16 -14.79
N GLU A 521 2.67 -14.72 -15.44
CA GLU A 521 2.77 -14.75 -16.89
C GLU A 521 1.92 -15.89 -17.47
N HIS A 522 0.93 -15.52 -18.29
CA HIS A 522 0.02 -16.47 -18.93
C HIS A 522 0.03 -16.27 -20.46
N PRO A 523 -0.06 -17.36 -21.24
CA PRO A 523 -0.07 -17.27 -22.70
C PRO A 523 -1.30 -16.50 -23.22
N GLU A 524 -1.27 -16.12 -24.50
CA GLU A 524 -2.48 -15.65 -25.18
C GLU A 524 -3.51 -16.78 -25.25
N TYR A 525 -4.79 -16.42 -25.19
CA TYR A 525 -5.88 -17.38 -25.27
C TYR A 525 -5.88 -18.10 -26.62
N ASN A 526 -5.85 -19.43 -26.59
CA ASN A 526 -5.98 -20.25 -27.78
C ASN A 526 -7.46 -20.40 -28.16
N LYS A 527 -7.80 -20.01 -29.40
CA LYS A 527 -9.18 -20.09 -29.90
C LYS A 527 -9.72 -21.51 -29.96
N ASP A 528 -8.85 -22.50 -30.12
CA ASP A 528 -9.22 -23.92 -30.16
C ASP A 528 -9.71 -24.43 -28.80
N ASP A 529 -9.44 -23.71 -27.70
CA ASP A 529 -9.87 -24.09 -26.35
C ASP A 529 -11.35 -23.77 -26.09
N TRP A 530 -12.02 -23.01 -26.99
CA TRP A 530 -13.44 -22.66 -26.81
C TRP A 530 -14.32 -23.92 -26.82
N PRO A 531 -15.32 -24.05 -25.91
CA PRO A 531 -15.83 -23.06 -24.95
C PRO A 531 -15.22 -23.14 -23.54
N ILE A 532 -14.12 -23.88 -23.37
CA ILE A 532 -13.51 -24.15 -22.06
C ILE A 532 -12.84 -22.87 -21.53
N ALA A 533 -13.16 -22.51 -20.29
CA ALA A 533 -12.49 -21.43 -19.59
C ALA A 533 -11.10 -21.89 -19.11
N PRO A 534 -9.99 -21.28 -19.59
CA PRO A 534 -8.66 -21.62 -19.11
C PRO A 534 -8.50 -21.19 -17.64
N ASP A 535 -7.62 -21.85 -16.89
CA ASP A 535 -7.53 -21.66 -15.44
C ASP A 535 -7.17 -20.23 -15.04
N TYR A 536 -6.35 -19.55 -15.86
CA TYR A 536 -5.94 -18.17 -15.64
C TYR A 536 -7.03 -17.12 -15.92
N PHE A 537 -8.17 -17.50 -16.52
CA PHE A 537 -9.38 -16.64 -16.63
C PHE A 537 -10.42 -16.92 -15.55
N LYS A 538 -10.18 -17.89 -14.65
CA LYS A 538 -11.04 -18.14 -13.49
C LYS A 538 -10.76 -17.13 -12.38
N ALA A 539 -11.03 -15.87 -12.67
CA ALA A 539 -10.88 -14.74 -11.77
C ALA A 539 -11.94 -13.68 -12.11
N SER A 540 -12.24 -12.82 -11.12
CA SER A 540 -13.26 -11.78 -11.23
C SER A 540 -12.65 -10.39 -10.99
N PHE A 541 -13.19 -9.38 -11.67
CA PHE A 541 -12.93 -7.99 -11.31
C PHE A 541 -13.59 -7.68 -9.97
N ASP A 542 -13.04 -6.72 -9.23
CA ASP A 542 -13.56 -6.31 -7.92
C ASP A 542 -13.92 -4.81 -7.87
N LYS A 543 -14.38 -4.35 -6.71
CA LYS A 543 -14.69 -2.93 -6.48
C LYS A 543 -13.46 -2.02 -6.60
N ASN A 544 -12.25 -2.50 -6.30
CA ASN A 544 -11.02 -1.73 -6.50
C ASN A 544 -10.73 -1.54 -7.99
N ASP A 545 -10.90 -2.58 -8.80
CA ASP A 545 -10.80 -2.48 -10.27
C ASP A 545 -11.84 -1.49 -10.80
N ARG A 546 -13.07 -1.53 -10.29
CA ARG A 546 -14.11 -0.55 -10.61
C ARG A 546 -13.72 0.87 -10.21
N GLN A 547 -13.18 1.10 -9.01
CA GLN A 547 -12.74 2.42 -8.57
C GLN A 547 -11.56 2.95 -9.40
N ALA A 548 -10.58 2.09 -9.70
CA ALA A 548 -9.47 2.45 -10.60
C ALA A 548 -9.99 2.78 -12.01
N MET A 549 -10.92 1.98 -12.51
CA MET A 549 -11.56 2.20 -13.81
C MET A 549 -12.48 3.43 -13.81
N GLN A 550 -13.08 3.81 -12.68
CA GLN A 550 -13.86 5.04 -12.53
C GLN A 550 -12.98 6.28 -12.74
N VAL A 551 -11.83 6.33 -12.05
CA VAL A 551 -10.83 7.41 -12.23
C VAL A 551 -10.39 7.47 -13.69
N PHE A 552 -10.19 6.31 -14.30
CA PHE A 552 -9.84 6.21 -15.70
C PHE A 552 -10.95 6.72 -16.63
N ASN A 553 -12.21 6.32 -16.40
CA ASN A 553 -13.37 6.71 -17.19
C ASN A 553 -13.68 8.22 -17.10
N GLU A 554 -13.50 8.84 -15.94
CA GLU A 554 -13.66 10.29 -15.78
C GLU A 554 -12.73 11.05 -16.73
N ARG A 555 -11.48 10.59 -16.84
CA ARG A 555 -10.46 11.17 -17.71
C ARG A 555 -10.74 10.89 -19.18
N VAL A 556 -11.14 9.66 -19.52
CA VAL A 556 -11.60 9.31 -20.87
C VAL A 556 -12.80 10.17 -21.27
N GLY A 557 -13.70 10.48 -20.33
CA GLY A 557 -14.84 11.37 -20.56
C GLY A 557 -14.41 12.78 -20.96
N VAL A 558 -13.42 13.36 -20.27
CA VAL A 558 -12.84 14.66 -20.63
C VAL A 558 -12.17 14.61 -22.00
N VAL A 559 -11.36 13.57 -22.28
CA VAL A 559 -10.69 13.39 -23.58
C VAL A 559 -11.71 13.24 -24.71
N LEU A 560 -12.75 12.42 -24.55
CA LEU A 560 -13.81 12.23 -25.55
C LEU A 560 -14.60 13.53 -25.78
N GLN A 561 -14.90 14.27 -24.71
CA GLN A 561 -15.55 15.58 -24.81
C GLN A 561 -14.66 16.58 -25.54
N PHE A 562 -13.36 16.59 -25.27
CA PHE A 562 -12.39 17.43 -25.94
C PHE A 562 -12.25 17.07 -27.42
N VAL A 563 -12.12 15.79 -27.77
CA VAL A 563 -12.08 15.29 -29.15
C VAL A 563 -13.34 15.70 -29.92
N LYS A 564 -14.52 15.49 -29.34
CA LYS A 564 -15.80 15.90 -29.93
C LYS A 564 -15.88 17.41 -30.16
N THR A 565 -15.28 18.17 -29.26
CA THR A 565 -15.17 19.64 -29.36
C THR A 565 -14.12 20.04 -30.41
N HIS A 566 -13.00 19.33 -30.49
CA HIS A 566 -11.94 19.52 -31.48
C HIS A 566 -12.42 19.26 -32.91
N GLU A 567 -13.16 18.17 -33.15
CA GLU A 567 -13.75 17.89 -34.46
C GLU A 567 -14.75 18.96 -34.87
N LYS A 568 -15.60 19.42 -33.93
CA LYS A 568 -16.52 20.54 -34.17
C LYS A 568 -15.76 21.85 -34.45
N LEU A 569 -14.69 22.13 -33.72
CA LEU A 569 -13.83 23.30 -33.94
C LEU A 569 -13.13 23.23 -35.30
N LYS A 570 -12.63 22.06 -35.70
CA LYS A 570 -12.02 21.81 -37.02
C LYS A 570 -13.01 22.01 -38.17
N GLN A 571 -14.26 21.60 -37.98
CA GLN A 571 -15.35 21.89 -38.92
C GLN A 571 -15.68 23.39 -39.01
N LEU A 572 -15.60 24.11 -37.89
CA LEU A 572 -15.83 25.56 -37.83
C LEU A 572 -14.64 26.41 -38.32
N ALA A 573 -13.41 25.87 -38.24
CA ALA A 573 -12.15 26.57 -38.50
C ALA A 573 -11.62 26.43 -39.94
N GLN A 574 -12.49 26.51 -40.96
CA GLN A 574 -12.05 26.60 -42.37
C GLN A 574 -11.28 27.89 -42.72
N ILE A 575 -10.78 28.64 -41.74
CA ILE A 575 -9.94 29.83 -41.89
C ILE A 575 -8.82 29.71 -40.83
N GLU A 576 -7.58 29.56 -41.30
CA GLU A 576 -6.37 29.32 -40.51
C GLU A 576 -5.91 30.55 -39.68
N PRO A 577 -5.00 30.42 -38.67
CA PRO A 577 -3.85 29.51 -38.67
C PRO A 577 -3.86 28.42 -37.59
N LYS A 578 -3.49 27.23 -38.08
CA LYS A 578 -3.28 25.96 -37.39
C LYS A 578 -2.29 26.02 -36.21
N GLU A 579 -1.34 26.96 -36.21
CA GLU A 579 -0.21 26.99 -35.25
C GLU A 579 -0.60 27.24 -33.79
N ALA A 580 -1.62 28.03 -33.48
CA ALA A 580 -1.99 28.32 -32.09
C ALA A 580 -2.60 27.10 -31.38
N ILE A 581 -3.36 26.28 -32.12
CA ILE A 581 -3.90 25.00 -31.64
C ILE A 581 -2.76 23.98 -31.52
N TYR A 582 -1.81 23.96 -32.47
CA TYR A 582 -0.62 23.12 -32.37
C TYR A 582 0.28 23.48 -31.18
N ASN A 583 0.49 24.76 -30.89
CA ASN A 583 1.28 25.19 -29.73
C ASN A 583 0.58 24.90 -28.40
N ALA A 584 -0.74 25.07 -28.32
CA ALA A 584 -1.49 24.69 -27.12
C ALA A 584 -1.45 23.17 -26.86
N LEU A 585 -1.54 22.36 -27.93
CA LEU A 585 -1.42 20.89 -27.84
C LEU A 585 0.02 20.43 -27.51
N ALA A 586 1.04 21.11 -28.05
CA ALA A 586 2.45 20.83 -27.74
C ALA A 586 2.83 21.22 -26.31
N ILE A 587 2.30 22.33 -25.79
CA ILE A 587 2.50 22.71 -24.39
C ILE A 587 1.75 21.74 -23.48
N LEU A 588 0.54 21.29 -23.82
CA LEU A 588 -0.12 20.22 -23.05
C LEU A 588 0.69 18.91 -23.03
N SER A 589 1.52 18.65 -24.03
CA SER A 589 2.34 17.44 -24.11
C SER A 589 3.69 17.57 -23.37
N ASP A 590 4.36 18.73 -23.46
CA ASP A 590 5.62 19.03 -22.76
C ASP A 590 5.47 19.22 -21.23
N THR A 591 4.24 19.48 -20.77
CA THR A 591 3.95 19.90 -19.38
C THR A 591 3.50 18.77 -18.47
N VAL A 592 3.17 17.62 -19.05
CA VAL A 592 3.02 16.38 -18.28
C VAL A 592 4.40 15.80 -17.95
N ASP A 593 5.42 16.00 -18.79
CA ASP A 593 6.83 15.62 -18.53
C ASP A 593 7.49 16.37 -17.37
N ASN A 594 7.25 17.68 -17.24
CA ASN A 594 7.99 18.52 -16.27
C ASN A 594 7.28 18.74 -14.92
N GLN A 595 6.05 18.23 -14.74
CA GLN A 595 5.25 18.36 -13.51
C GLN A 595 5.05 19.78 -12.93
N THR A 596 5.40 20.88 -13.62
CA THR A 596 5.25 22.24 -13.06
C THR A 596 3.88 22.84 -13.34
N ASP A 597 3.26 23.39 -12.30
CA ASP A 597 1.96 24.07 -12.36
C ASP A 597 1.92 25.19 -13.41
N GLU A 598 3.03 25.90 -13.57
CA GLU A 598 3.21 27.01 -14.51
C GLU A 598 2.85 26.63 -15.94
N ALA A 599 3.16 25.39 -16.32
CA ALA A 599 3.17 24.98 -17.70
C ALA A 599 1.77 24.50 -18.14
N LEU A 600 1.01 23.91 -17.21
CA LEU A 600 -0.43 23.62 -17.36
C LEU A 600 -1.26 24.91 -17.48
N TYR A 601 -0.97 25.92 -16.65
CA TYR A 601 -1.64 27.22 -16.74
C TYR A 601 -1.28 27.96 -18.03
N ASN A 602 -0.04 27.86 -18.50
CA ASN A 602 0.35 28.40 -19.81
C ASN A 602 -0.47 27.76 -20.96
N ALA A 603 -0.66 26.45 -20.96
CA ALA A 603 -1.47 25.77 -21.98
C ALA A 603 -2.92 26.28 -21.99
N LEU A 604 -3.56 26.35 -20.83
CA LEU A 604 -4.92 26.86 -20.68
C LEU A 604 -5.03 28.33 -21.09
N TYR A 605 -4.00 29.14 -20.82
CA TYR A 605 -3.91 30.52 -21.27
C TYR A 605 -3.90 30.64 -22.81
N TYR A 606 -3.08 29.86 -23.51
CA TYR A 606 -3.04 29.88 -24.98
C TYR A 606 -4.36 29.42 -25.60
N MET A 607 -5.01 28.41 -25.00
CA MET A 607 -6.33 27.93 -25.42
C MET A 607 -7.43 29.01 -25.28
N LEU A 608 -7.47 29.69 -24.13
CA LEU A 608 -8.37 30.83 -23.92
C LEU A 608 -8.05 31.99 -24.89
N GLY A 609 -6.76 32.22 -25.16
CA GLY A 609 -6.26 33.20 -26.11
C GLY A 609 -6.81 33.01 -27.53
N PHE A 610 -6.90 31.77 -28.01
CA PHE A 610 -7.46 31.44 -29.32
C PHE A 610 -8.94 31.86 -29.46
N ILE A 611 -9.77 31.51 -28.47
CA ILE A 611 -11.18 31.89 -28.48
C ILE A 611 -11.33 33.41 -28.36
N LYS A 612 -10.56 34.03 -27.47
CA LYS A 612 -10.51 35.48 -27.30
C LYS A 612 -10.22 36.19 -28.62
N LEU A 613 -9.20 35.75 -29.36
CA LEU A 613 -8.82 36.32 -30.66
C LEU A 613 -9.91 36.11 -31.70
N SER A 614 -10.41 34.89 -31.84
CA SER A 614 -11.42 34.52 -32.84
C SER A 614 -12.72 35.31 -32.69
N VAL A 615 -13.24 35.37 -31.45
CA VAL A 615 -14.48 36.10 -31.16
C VAL A 615 -14.25 37.61 -31.21
N GLY A 616 -13.06 38.08 -30.80
CA GLY A 616 -12.67 39.48 -30.92
C GLY A 616 -12.63 39.96 -32.38
N GLN A 617 -12.07 39.17 -33.29
CA GLN A 617 -12.04 39.45 -34.73
C GLN A 617 -13.45 39.45 -35.35
N LEU A 618 -14.31 38.49 -34.97
CA LEU A 618 -15.71 38.44 -35.41
C LEU A 618 -16.43 39.78 -35.16
N LEU A 619 -16.13 40.40 -34.02
CA LEU A 619 -16.69 41.69 -33.64
C LEU A 619 -15.79 42.88 -33.94
N GLY A 620 -14.59 42.71 -34.49
CA GLY A 620 -13.62 43.80 -34.66
C GLY A 620 -13.36 44.58 -33.37
N ALA A 621 -13.18 43.89 -32.24
CA ALA A 621 -12.86 44.51 -30.95
C ALA A 621 -11.34 44.63 -30.75
N ALA A 622 -10.86 45.77 -30.25
CA ALA A 622 -9.43 45.98 -29.98
C ALA A 622 -8.93 45.13 -28.80
N HIS A 623 -9.74 44.98 -27.76
CA HIS A 623 -9.44 44.13 -26.62
C HIS A 623 -10.60 43.19 -26.35
N THR A 624 -10.29 41.90 -26.25
CA THR A 624 -11.25 40.87 -25.86
C THR A 624 -10.69 40.13 -24.65
N THR A 625 -11.55 39.73 -23.72
CA THR A 625 -11.20 38.86 -22.60
C THR A 625 -12.37 37.91 -22.38
N VAL A 626 -12.10 36.67 -22.02
CA VAL A 626 -13.13 35.72 -21.60
C VAL A 626 -12.90 35.42 -20.13
N PHE A 627 -13.95 35.55 -19.34
CA PHE A 627 -13.96 35.17 -17.93
C PHE A 627 -14.87 33.96 -17.77
N LEU A 628 -14.33 32.84 -17.31
CA LEU A 628 -15.09 31.64 -17.00
C LEU A 628 -15.70 31.77 -15.61
N PHE A 629 -16.91 31.25 -15.41
CA PHE A 629 -17.63 31.33 -14.14
C PHE A 629 -17.39 30.08 -13.31
N ASP A 630 -16.91 30.26 -12.08
CA ASP A 630 -16.84 29.23 -11.06
C ASP A 630 -18.06 29.38 -10.13
N GLY A 631 -19.03 28.49 -10.32
CA GLY A 631 -20.27 28.51 -9.56
C GLY A 631 -20.12 28.05 -8.11
N GLU A 632 -19.08 27.28 -7.78
CA GLU A 632 -18.85 26.78 -6.42
C GLU A 632 -18.32 27.90 -5.52
N HIS A 633 -17.35 28.66 -6.03
CA HIS A 633 -16.76 29.80 -5.31
C HIS A 633 -17.50 31.12 -5.56
N ASN A 634 -18.42 31.15 -6.54
CA ASN A 634 -19.13 32.34 -7.00
C ASN A 634 -18.18 33.45 -7.47
N GLU A 635 -17.25 33.06 -8.34
CA GLU A 635 -16.18 33.90 -8.87
C GLU A 635 -16.07 33.77 -10.39
N PHE A 636 -15.48 34.77 -11.02
CA PHE A 636 -15.05 34.71 -12.41
C PHE A 636 -13.54 34.55 -12.45
N TRP A 637 -13.01 33.74 -13.35
CA TRP A 637 -11.58 33.57 -13.52
C TRP A 637 -11.15 33.67 -14.99
N SER A 638 -9.92 34.14 -15.19
CA SER A 638 -9.24 34.20 -16.49
C SER A 638 -7.73 34.15 -16.26
N LEU A 639 -6.98 33.79 -17.29
CA LEU A 639 -5.53 33.73 -17.26
C LEU A 639 -4.90 34.93 -17.97
N PHE A 640 -3.78 35.41 -17.42
CA PHE A 640 -3.01 36.55 -17.93
C PHE A 640 -1.51 36.28 -17.80
N ILE A 641 -0.70 36.80 -18.71
CA ILE A 641 0.77 36.81 -18.60
C ILE A 641 1.20 38.26 -18.29
N GLU A 642 2.00 38.45 -17.24
CA GLU A 642 2.63 39.73 -16.91
C GLU A 642 3.91 39.92 -17.73
N GLU A 643 4.31 41.17 -18.04
CA GLU A 643 5.40 41.46 -18.99
C GLU A 643 6.78 40.92 -18.59
N GLU A 644 6.98 40.60 -17.30
CA GLU A 644 8.22 40.04 -16.77
C GLU A 644 8.07 38.56 -16.35
N ALA A 645 6.88 37.98 -16.47
CA ALA A 645 6.59 36.62 -16.07
C ALA A 645 6.61 35.65 -17.27
N SER A 646 7.22 34.48 -17.09
CA SER A 646 7.18 33.38 -18.05
C SER A 646 5.93 32.50 -17.91
N SER A 647 5.10 32.73 -16.89
CA SER A 647 3.95 31.90 -16.54
C SER A 647 2.65 32.70 -16.49
N ALA A 648 1.58 32.04 -16.95
CA ALA A 648 0.23 32.56 -16.88
C ALA A 648 -0.29 32.50 -15.45
N VAL A 649 -0.80 33.62 -14.96
CA VAL A 649 -1.37 33.78 -13.62
C VAL A 649 -2.89 33.78 -13.73
N GLU A 650 -3.53 33.01 -12.87
CA GLU A 650 -4.97 33.04 -12.67
C GLU A 650 -5.39 34.28 -11.90
N VAL A 651 -6.29 35.06 -12.50
CA VAL A 651 -6.90 36.21 -11.84
C VAL A 651 -8.38 35.90 -11.62
N ARG A 652 -8.79 35.95 -10.35
CA ARG A 652 -10.17 35.78 -9.92
C ARG A 652 -10.84 37.10 -9.60
N VAL A 653 -12.13 37.19 -9.94
CA VAL A 653 -12.98 38.37 -9.73
C VAL A 653 -14.26 37.92 -9.03
N PRO A 654 -14.58 38.44 -7.83
CA PRO A 654 -15.81 38.08 -7.12
C PRO A 654 -17.06 38.38 -7.95
N ALA A 655 -17.94 37.39 -8.11
CA ALA A 655 -19.14 37.54 -8.93
C ALA A 655 -20.30 38.22 -8.17
N ASN A 656 -20.15 38.45 -6.86
CA ASN A 656 -21.15 39.07 -5.98
C ASN A 656 -21.01 40.59 -5.82
N ARG A 657 -20.09 41.25 -6.54
CA ARG A 657 -19.84 42.70 -6.44
C ARG A 657 -19.91 43.40 -7.80
N GLY A 658 -20.17 44.71 -7.77
CA GLY A 658 -20.02 45.59 -8.92
C GLY A 658 -20.88 45.23 -10.14
N ILE A 659 -20.27 45.26 -11.32
CA ILE A 659 -20.89 44.91 -12.60
C ILE A 659 -21.09 43.39 -12.71
N ALA A 660 -20.20 42.60 -12.13
CA ALA A 660 -20.26 41.15 -12.14
C ALA A 660 -21.59 40.63 -11.57
N SER A 661 -22.02 41.14 -10.41
CA SER A 661 -23.29 40.74 -9.78
C SER A 661 -24.53 41.06 -10.62
N LYS A 662 -24.51 42.21 -11.31
CA LYS A 662 -25.59 42.62 -12.21
C LYS A 662 -25.69 41.69 -13.42
N ILE A 663 -24.57 41.19 -13.93
CA ILE A 663 -24.55 40.25 -15.06
C ILE A 663 -24.99 38.86 -14.63
N VAL A 664 -24.53 38.37 -13.47
CA VAL A 664 -25.00 37.08 -12.93
C VAL A 664 -26.50 37.07 -12.74
N ALA A 665 -27.08 38.17 -12.22
CA ALA A 665 -28.52 38.30 -12.03
C ALA A 665 -29.29 38.44 -13.35
N SER A 666 -28.83 39.29 -14.27
CA SER A 666 -29.58 39.58 -15.50
C SER A 666 -29.37 38.56 -16.61
N LYS A 667 -28.17 37.99 -16.74
CA LYS A 667 -27.75 37.08 -17.82
C LYS A 667 -28.01 37.63 -19.23
N THR A 668 -28.09 38.96 -19.36
CA THR A 668 -28.29 39.68 -20.62
C THR A 668 -27.04 40.45 -21.04
N PRO A 669 -26.77 40.60 -22.36
CA PRO A 669 -25.70 41.46 -22.84
C PRO A 669 -25.81 42.90 -22.30
N LYS A 670 -24.66 43.51 -22.00
CA LYS A 670 -24.57 44.91 -21.57
C LYS A 670 -23.64 45.68 -22.51
N VAL A 671 -24.13 46.76 -23.09
CA VAL A 671 -23.36 47.65 -23.96
C VAL A 671 -23.22 49.01 -23.27
N SER A 672 -22.01 49.59 -23.34
CA SER A 672 -21.77 50.99 -22.97
C SER A 672 -20.84 51.62 -24.00
N ASN A 673 -21.27 52.74 -24.60
CA ASN A 673 -20.46 53.51 -25.55
C ASN A 673 -19.89 54.80 -24.94
N ASN A 674 -19.94 54.90 -23.61
CA ASN A 674 -19.35 55.99 -22.84
C ASN A 674 -18.76 55.43 -21.54
N LEU A 675 -17.50 54.98 -21.60
CA LEU A 675 -16.74 54.64 -20.41
C LEU A 675 -16.05 55.89 -19.89
N GLY A 676 -16.67 56.58 -18.92
CA GLY A 676 -15.95 57.54 -18.07
C GLY A 676 -14.94 56.82 -17.16
N ASN A 677 -14.48 57.46 -16.08
CA ASN A 677 -13.65 56.77 -15.08
C ASN A 677 -14.39 55.57 -14.47
N PHE A 678 -13.94 54.35 -14.77
CA PHE A 678 -14.54 53.11 -14.27
C PHE A 678 -13.68 52.48 -13.17
N ASN A 679 -14.28 52.29 -11.99
CA ASN A 679 -13.64 51.63 -10.84
C ASN A 679 -14.36 50.31 -10.51
N ASP A 680 -14.19 49.31 -11.37
CA ASP A 680 -14.82 47.99 -11.23
C ASP A 680 -13.80 46.87 -11.51
N PHE A 681 -13.76 45.88 -10.61
CA PHE A 681 -12.79 44.78 -10.66
C PHE A 681 -12.88 43.96 -11.96
N LEU A 682 -14.09 43.68 -12.46
CA LEU A 682 -14.27 42.92 -13.71
C LEU A 682 -13.81 43.72 -14.93
N LEU A 683 -13.90 45.05 -14.90
CA LEU A 683 -13.45 45.90 -16.00
C LEU A 683 -11.94 46.14 -15.99
N GLN A 684 -11.31 46.18 -14.81
CA GLN A 684 -9.87 46.43 -14.66
C GLN A 684 -9.01 45.17 -14.77
N ALA A 685 -9.56 43.99 -14.47
CA ALA A 685 -8.83 42.72 -14.51
C ALA A 685 -8.15 42.49 -15.86
N GLY A 686 -6.82 42.30 -15.84
CA GLY A 686 -6.01 42.03 -17.03
C GLY A 686 -5.87 43.18 -18.03
N ILE A 687 -6.17 44.42 -17.63
CA ILE A 687 -5.95 45.63 -18.44
C ILE A 687 -4.85 46.47 -17.79
N LYS A 688 -3.79 46.75 -18.56
CA LYS A 688 -2.68 47.61 -18.17
C LYS A 688 -3.15 49.03 -17.90
N GLU A 689 -2.50 49.71 -16.95
CA GLU A 689 -2.86 51.05 -16.52
C GLU A 689 -2.86 52.07 -17.67
N GLU A 690 -1.87 52.00 -18.55
CA GLU A 690 -1.78 52.84 -19.76
C GLU A 690 -2.96 52.65 -20.73
N THR A 691 -3.52 51.45 -20.80
CA THR A 691 -4.65 51.13 -21.69
C THR A 691 -5.98 51.61 -21.11
N ARG A 692 -6.10 51.73 -19.77
CA ARG A 692 -7.36 52.11 -19.09
C ARG A 692 -7.85 53.49 -19.50
N ASN A 693 -6.93 54.41 -19.76
CA ASN A 693 -7.25 55.79 -20.14
C ASN A 693 -7.82 55.91 -21.57
N ASN A 694 -7.70 54.85 -22.39
CA ASN A 694 -8.07 54.85 -23.82
C ASN A 694 -9.24 53.90 -24.14
N LEU A 695 -10.01 53.45 -23.15
CA LEU A 695 -11.19 52.61 -23.35
C LEU A 695 -12.45 53.47 -23.52
N ASN A 696 -13.11 53.34 -24.67
CA ASN A 696 -14.22 54.20 -25.08
C ASN A 696 -15.58 53.49 -25.09
N ASN A 697 -15.61 52.23 -25.55
CA ASN A 697 -16.83 51.43 -25.61
C ASN A 697 -16.60 49.99 -25.12
N LEU A 698 -17.65 49.39 -24.56
CA LEU A 698 -17.68 48.10 -23.88
C LEU A 698 -18.89 47.29 -24.32
N LEU A 699 -18.66 46.00 -24.53
CA LEU A 699 -19.71 44.99 -24.60
C LEU A 699 -19.35 43.86 -23.62
N LEU A 700 -20.28 43.54 -22.72
CA LEU A 700 -20.23 42.35 -21.87
C LEU A 700 -21.29 41.37 -22.37
N PHE A 701 -20.87 40.18 -22.79
CA PHE A 701 -21.74 39.16 -23.35
C PHE A 701 -21.70 37.89 -22.49
N PRO A 702 -22.78 37.60 -21.72
CA PRO A 702 -22.87 36.38 -20.93
C PRO A 702 -23.18 35.17 -21.81
N VAL A 703 -22.47 34.08 -21.57
CA VAL A 703 -22.72 32.77 -22.18
C VAL A 703 -23.40 31.90 -21.15
N VAL A 704 -24.61 31.41 -21.48
CA VAL A 704 -25.38 30.50 -20.63
C VAL A 704 -25.51 29.12 -21.28
N ASN A 705 -25.56 28.07 -20.45
CA ASN A 705 -25.81 26.71 -20.90
C ASN A 705 -27.31 26.47 -21.20
N GLN A 706 -27.65 25.24 -21.62
CA GLN A 706 -29.02 24.85 -21.95
C GLN A 706 -29.99 24.93 -20.75
N GLN A 707 -29.48 24.83 -19.52
CA GLN A 707 -30.25 24.95 -18.28
C GLN A 707 -30.41 26.41 -17.82
N GLY A 708 -29.81 27.37 -18.55
CA GLY A 708 -29.83 28.79 -18.20
C GLY A 708 -28.82 29.19 -17.12
N HIS A 709 -27.86 28.32 -16.78
CA HIS A 709 -26.75 28.65 -15.89
C HIS A 709 -25.67 29.43 -16.64
N LEU A 710 -25.07 30.41 -15.96
CA LEU A 710 -23.98 31.19 -16.51
C LEU A 710 -22.71 30.34 -16.58
N VAL A 711 -22.03 30.35 -17.73
CA VAL A 711 -20.79 29.60 -17.97
C VAL A 711 -19.61 30.55 -18.09
N ALA A 712 -19.80 31.68 -18.78
CA ALA A 712 -18.73 32.65 -18.99
C ALA A 712 -19.28 34.05 -19.28
N ILE A 713 -18.39 35.04 -19.26
CA ILE A 713 -18.62 36.39 -19.78
C ILE A 713 -17.50 36.72 -20.76
N PHE A 714 -17.87 37.07 -21.99
CA PHE A 714 -16.95 37.78 -22.88
C PHE A 714 -17.01 39.28 -22.60
N ARG A 715 -15.83 39.89 -22.48
CA ARG A 715 -15.64 41.32 -22.34
C ARG A 715 -14.92 41.85 -23.57
N PHE A 716 -15.54 42.78 -24.27
CA PHE A 716 -14.98 43.45 -25.43
C PHE A 716 -14.83 44.94 -25.13
N PHE A 717 -13.69 45.51 -25.49
CA PHE A 717 -13.49 46.94 -25.51
C PHE A 717 -13.10 47.43 -26.90
N ASN A 718 -13.49 48.67 -27.20
CA ASN A 718 -13.13 49.44 -28.39
C ASN A 718 -13.40 48.69 -29.69
N LYS A 719 -14.64 48.78 -30.18
CA LYS A 719 -15.03 48.45 -31.55
C LYS A 719 -14.15 49.22 -32.54
N LEU A 720 -13.60 48.54 -33.53
CA LEU A 720 -12.75 49.08 -34.58
C LEU A 720 -13.53 49.36 -35.86
N LYS A 721 -13.13 50.40 -36.60
CA LYS A 721 -13.67 50.71 -37.94
C LYS A 721 -13.23 49.67 -38.98
N LEU A 722 -14.11 49.37 -39.93
CA LEU A 722 -13.91 48.37 -41.00
C LEU A 722 -12.96 48.79 -42.15
N SER A 723 -12.15 49.85 -42.02
CA SER A 723 -11.39 50.44 -43.15
C SER A 723 -9.88 50.14 -43.16
N ASN A 724 -9.35 49.78 -44.35
CA ASN A 724 -7.93 49.50 -44.67
C ASN A 724 -6.99 50.72 -44.55
N ILE A 725 -6.68 51.21 -43.34
CA ILE A 725 -5.67 52.26 -43.15
C ILE A 725 -4.64 51.81 -42.10
N SER A 726 -3.41 51.64 -42.58
CA SER A 726 -2.28 51.04 -41.85
C SER A 726 -1.44 52.03 -41.03
N THR A 727 -1.87 53.29 -40.81
CA THR A 727 -1.00 54.32 -40.20
C THR A 727 -1.70 55.37 -39.31
N SER A 728 -2.75 55.03 -38.56
CA SER A 728 -3.41 55.96 -37.61
C SER A 728 -3.35 55.50 -36.13
N SER A 729 -3.43 56.47 -35.20
CA SER A 729 -3.40 56.26 -33.74
C SER A 729 -4.62 55.45 -33.24
N SER A 730 -4.53 54.86 -32.04
CA SER A 730 -5.58 53.99 -31.46
C SER A 730 -6.97 54.65 -31.37
N GLU A 731 -7.01 55.97 -31.12
CA GLU A 731 -8.26 56.75 -31.05
C GLU A 731 -8.95 56.91 -32.41
N GLU A 732 -8.19 57.09 -33.50
CA GLU A 732 -8.74 57.25 -34.85
C GLU A 732 -9.33 55.95 -35.41
N ARG A 733 -8.90 54.79 -34.88
CA ARG A 733 -9.36 53.45 -35.27
C ARG A 733 -10.64 53.00 -34.57
N THR A 734 -11.00 53.63 -33.46
CA THR A 734 -12.19 53.26 -32.68
C THR A 734 -13.47 53.79 -33.36
N ASP A 735 -14.46 52.93 -33.54
CA ASP A 735 -15.76 53.29 -34.10
C ASP A 735 -16.54 54.14 -33.08
N PRO A 736 -16.91 55.39 -33.42
CA PRO A 736 -17.66 56.27 -32.52
C PRO A 736 -19.07 55.76 -32.20
N LYS A 737 -19.62 54.83 -33.01
CA LYS A 737 -20.90 54.16 -32.70
C LYS A 737 -20.75 53.02 -31.70
N GLY A 738 -19.53 52.56 -31.44
CA GLY A 738 -19.23 51.47 -30.52
C GLY A 738 -19.92 50.15 -30.88
N PHE A 739 -20.17 49.31 -29.87
CA PHE A 739 -20.90 48.05 -30.08
C PHE A 739 -22.40 48.30 -30.22
N THR A 740 -23.06 47.47 -31.03
CA THR A 740 -24.49 47.59 -31.36
C THR A 740 -25.23 46.27 -31.10
N GLN A 741 -26.56 46.29 -31.21
CA GLN A 741 -27.37 45.07 -31.08
C GLN A 741 -26.98 43.99 -32.09
N VAL A 742 -26.58 44.39 -33.31
CA VAL A 742 -26.11 43.48 -34.37
C VAL A 742 -24.88 42.69 -33.93
N ASP A 743 -24.00 43.29 -33.12
CA ASP A 743 -22.84 42.60 -32.56
C ASP A 743 -23.27 41.53 -31.54
N GLY A 744 -24.27 41.84 -30.70
CA GLY A 744 -24.89 40.87 -29.80
C GLY A 744 -25.53 39.68 -30.54
N ASP A 745 -26.27 39.96 -31.62
CA ASP A 745 -26.95 38.92 -32.39
C ASP A 745 -25.96 37.97 -33.09
N LYS A 746 -24.81 38.49 -33.56
CA LYS A 746 -23.71 37.68 -34.11
C LYS A 746 -23.13 36.71 -33.07
N LEU A 747 -22.98 37.15 -31.83
CA LEU A 747 -22.51 36.29 -30.75
C LEU A 747 -23.56 35.24 -30.38
N GLU A 748 -24.84 35.61 -30.34
CA GLU A 748 -25.92 34.67 -30.01
C GLU A 748 -26.01 33.55 -31.06
N GLN A 749 -25.82 33.86 -32.35
CA GLN A 749 -25.76 32.86 -33.43
C GLN A 749 -24.59 31.88 -33.31
N ARG A 750 -23.49 32.28 -32.65
CA ARG A 750 -22.28 31.46 -32.48
C ARG A 750 -22.21 30.80 -31.09
N LYS A 751 -23.11 31.15 -30.19
CA LYS A 751 -23.15 30.67 -28.80
C LYS A 751 -23.17 29.15 -28.69
N THR A 752 -23.97 28.47 -29.52
CA THR A 752 -24.05 27.00 -29.55
C THR A 752 -22.73 26.32 -29.95
N SER A 753 -21.87 27.03 -30.69
CA SER A 753 -20.54 26.57 -31.08
C SER A 753 -19.48 26.88 -30.04
N ILE A 754 -19.58 28.02 -29.34
CA ILE A 754 -18.59 28.49 -28.35
C ILE A 754 -18.78 27.80 -26.99
N LEU A 755 -20.03 27.59 -26.57
CA LEU A 755 -20.39 27.05 -25.26
C LEU A 755 -19.67 25.73 -24.92
N PRO A 756 -19.65 24.69 -25.78
CA PRO A 756 -18.97 23.43 -25.46
C PRO A 756 -17.47 23.59 -25.21
N VAL A 757 -16.84 24.57 -25.86
CA VAL A 757 -15.40 24.83 -25.73
C VAL A 757 -15.09 25.47 -24.38
N LEU A 758 -15.92 26.40 -23.94
CA LEU A 758 -15.79 27.03 -22.62
C LEU A 758 -16.01 26.01 -21.49
N GLN A 759 -16.96 25.10 -21.66
CA GLN A 759 -17.18 23.99 -20.72
C GLN A 759 -15.98 23.04 -20.67
N ALA A 760 -15.37 22.73 -21.83
CA ALA A 760 -14.15 21.93 -21.88
C ALA A 760 -12.99 22.60 -21.13
N PHE A 761 -12.83 23.93 -21.26
CA PHE A 761 -11.81 24.67 -20.52
C PHE A 761 -12.08 24.70 -19.01
N GLN A 762 -13.33 24.82 -18.57
CA GLN A 762 -13.69 24.70 -17.15
C GLN A 762 -13.38 23.30 -16.61
N SER A 763 -13.68 22.25 -17.37
CA SER A 763 -13.36 20.88 -17.00
C SER A 763 -11.86 20.68 -16.86
N PHE A 764 -11.09 21.16 -17.83
CA PHE A 764 -9.64 21.04 -17.83
C PHE A 764 -8.99 21.81 -16.67
N HIS A 765 -9.49 23.01 -16.38
CA HIS A 765 -9.08 23.80 -15.22
C HIS A 765 -9.35 23.09 -13.89
N ARG A 766 -10.56 22.56 -13.70
CA ARG A 766 -10.93 21.77 -12.51
C ARG A 766 -10.02 20.53 -12.37
N GLU A 767 -9.63 19.94 -13.48
CA GLU A 767 -8.73 18.80 -13.51
C GLU A 767 -7.30 19.16 -13.06
N ILE A 768 -6.77 20.32 -13.50
CA ILE A 768 -5.50 20.88 -13.00
C ILE A 768 -5.59 21.09 -11.48
N GLN A 769 -6.66 21.72 -10.99
CA GLN A 769 -6.86 21.96 -9.56
C GLN A 769 -6.94 20.65 -8.76
N THR A 770 -7.64 19.63 -9.28
CA THR A 770 -7.75 18.32 -8.63
C THR A 770 -6.38 17.63 -8.54
N ILE A 771 -5.55 17.73 -9.57
CA ILE A 771 -4.17 17.18 -9.55
C ILE A 771 -3.33 17.90 -8.50
N GLN A 772 -3.43 19.23 -8.42
CA GLN A 772 -2.73 20.05 -7.43
C GLN A 772 -3.16 19.71 -6.01
N GLU A 773 -4.47 19.59 -5.76
CA GLU A 773 -5.01 19.18 -4.47
C GLU A 773 -4.55 17.77 -4.07
N GLN A 774 -4.46 16.83 -5.02
CA GLN A 774 -4.00 15.47 -4.75
C GLN A 774 -2.50 15.42 -4.43
N ARG A 775 -1.66 16.17 -5.15
CA ARG A 775 -0.23 16.34 -4.83
C ARG A 775 -0.06 16.98 -3.46
N GLY A 776 -0.75 18.09 -3.21
CA GLY A 776 -0.74 18.81 -1.94
C GLY A 776 -1.33 18.04 -0.76
N ALA A 777 -2.16 17.02 -0.97
CA ALA A 777 -2.72 16.17 0.08
C ALA A 777 -1.83 14.98 0.45
N ILE A 778 -1.04 14.45 -0.49
CA ILE A 778 -0.22 13.25 -0.29
C ILE A 778 1.15 13.62 0.28
N ASP A 779 1.75 14.72 -0.19
CA ASP A 779 3.10 15.13 0.21
C ASP A 779 3.23 15.44 1.71
N PRO A 780 2.30 16.16 2.39
CA PRO A 780 2.44 16.47 3.80
C PRO A 780 2.31 15.24 4.70
N LEU A 781 1.42 14.30 4.36
CA LEU A 781 1.24 13.06 5.12
C LEU A 781 2.46 12.15 4.96
N TYR A 782 2.95 11.99 3.73
CA TYR A 782 4.17 11.25 3.44
C TYR A 782 5.40 11.85 4.14
N GLN A 783 5.58 13.16 4.04
CA GLN A 783 6.67 13.86 4.72
C GLN A 783 6.57 13.70 6.24
N ALA A 784 5.37 13.86 6.82
CA ALA A 784 5.16 13.71 8.25
C ALA A 784 5.46 12.28 8.72
N ILE A 785 4.98 11.24 8.03
CA ILE A 785 5.26 9.83 8.36
C ILE A 785 6.74 9.49 8.18
N SER A 786 7.38 10.01 7.13
CA SER A 786 8.82 9.82 6.87
C SER A 786 9.67 10.47 7.96
N LEU A 787 9.31 11.69 8.39
CA LEU A 787 9.95 12.41 9.49
C LEU A 787 9.93 11.58 10.78
N VAL A 788 8.78 10.97 11.12
CA VAL A 788 8.65 10.09 12.29
C VAL A 788 9.48 8.81 12.13
N SER A 789 9.45 8.18 10.96
CA SER A 789 10.09 6.88 10.70
C SER A 789 11.62 6.94 10.64
N GLN A 790 12.19 8.08 10.23
CA GLN A 790 13.64 8.30 10.11
C GLN A 790 14.26 8.91 11.37
N SER A 791 13.44 9.27 12.36
CA SER A 791 13.91 9.92 13.57
C SER A 791 14.59 8.93 14.51
N THR A 792 15.92 9.00 14.57
CA THR A 792 16.77 8.32 15.57
C THR A 792 17.52 9.39 16.36
N GLY A 793 17.43 9.40 17.68
CA GLY A 793 18.10 10.43 18.49
C GLY A 793 17.43 10.68 19.84
N ASP A 794 17.60 11.90 20.34
CA ASP A 794 17.10 12.38 21.62
C ASP A 794 15.55 12.42 21.65
N PRO A 795 14.89 11.87 22.69
CA PRO A 795 13.43 11.89 22.85
C PRO A 795 12.74 13.21 22.56
N GLU A 796 13.32 14.33 23.00
CA GLU A 796 12.72 15.66 22.88
C GLU A 796 12.78 16.16 21.42
N GLU A 797 13.85 15.84 20.69
CA GLU A 797 13.99 16.13 19.25
C GLU A 797 12.98 15.32 18.42
N ILE A 798 12.73 14.06 18.79
CA ILE A 798 11.76 13.21 18.08
C ILE A 798 10.34 13.75 18.28
N ILE A 799 9.96 14.12 19.51
CA ILE A 799 8.65 14.72 19.80
C ILE A 799 8.47 16.03 19.03
N GLN A 800 9.51 16.88 18.96
CA GLN A 800 9.44 18.11 18.17
C GLN A 800 9.22 17.84 16.68
N LYS A 801 9.95 16.89 16.08
CA LYS A 801 9.77 16.51 14.67
C LYS A 801 8.38 15.92 14.40
N VAL A 802 7.88 15.07 15.30
CA VAL A 802 6.53 14.52 15.25
C VAL A 802 5.50 15.65 15.24
N MET A 803 5.59 16.58 16.18
CA MET A 803 4.60 17.65 16.29
C MET A 803 4.72 18.67 15.14
N GLN A 804 5.92 18.88 14.60
CA GLN A 804 6.11 19.67 13.38
C GLN A 804 5.43 19.00 12.17
N GLY A 805 5.55 17.67 12.04
CA GLY A 805 4.85 16.89 11.02
C GLY A 805 3.34 17.05 11.10
N ALA A 806 2.77 16.90 12.31
CA ALA A 806 1.34 17.09 12.55
C ALA A 806 0.84 18.51 12.24
N LYS A 807 1.64 19.53 12.59
CA LYS A 807 1.34 20.94 12.29
C LYS A 807 1.27 21.18 10.78
N SER A 808 2.29 20.73 10.04
CA SER A 808 2.36 20.87 8.58
C SER A 808 1.24 20.11 7.88
N LEU A 809 0.99 18.86 8.30
CA LEU A 809 -0.04 17.99 7.73
C LEU A 809 -1.44 18.62 7.74
N THR A 810 -1.79 19.29 8.85
CA THR A 810 -3.13 19.85 9.05
C THR A 810 -3.20 21.35 8.84
N ASN A 811 -2.10 22.00 8.46
CA ASN A 811 -1.98 23.47 8.43
C ASN A 811 -2.49 24.13 9.73
N ALA A 812 -2.11 23.57 10.87
CA ALA A 812 -2.35 24.17 12.18
C ALA A 812 -1.33 25.29 12.46
N ASP A 813 -1.66 26.22 13.35
CA ASP A 813 -0.70 27.21 13.82
C ASP A 813 0.27 26.61 14.85
N ARG A 814 -0.27 25.84 15.80
CA ARG A 814 0.50 25.12 16.81
C ARG A 814 0.05 23.67 16.90
N SER A 815 0.94 22.86 17.43
CA SER A 815 0.69 21.47 17.74
C SER A 815 1.36 21.13 19.07
N THR A 816 0.73 20.25 19.85
CA THR A 816 1.22 19.87 21.17
C THR A 816 0.97 18.38 21.40
N LEU A 817 1.95 17.69 21.99
CA LEU A 817 1.80 16.32 22.47
C LEU A 817 1.66 16.34 23.99
N TRP A 818 0.58 15.79 24.50
CA TRP A 818 0.32 15.62 25.93
C TRP A 818 0.62 14.19 26.33
N LEU A 819 1.66 13.97 27.13
CA LEU A 819 2.07 12.66 27.59
C LEU A 819 1.28 12.25 28.84
N VAL A 820 0.90 10.97 28.92
CA VAL A 820 0.14 10.46 30.05
C VAL A 820 1.06 10.11 31.23
N ASP A 821 0.76 10.68 32.39
CA ASP A 821 1.32 10.29 33.69
C ASP A 821 0.27 9.47 34.46
N TYR A 822 0.33 8.15 34.31
CA TYR A 822 -0.59 7.22 34.97
C TYR A 822 -0.44 7.20 36.50
N GLN A 823 0.70 7.60 37.06
CA GLN A 823 0.91 7.58 38.51
C GLN A 823 0.09 8.67 39.19
N ASN A 824 0.02 9.83 38.56
CA ASN A 824 -0.71 10.99 39.08
C ASN A 824 -2.11 11.16 38.44
N ASN A 825 -2.44 10.34 37.44
CA ASN A 825 -3.67 10.43 36.64
C ASN A 825 -3.81 11.81 35.94
N GLU A 826 -2.69 12.28 35.39
CA GLU A 826 -2.54 13.59 34.75
C GLU A 826 -1.96 13.44 33.33
N LEU A 827 -2.15 14.48 32.52
CA LEU A 827 -1.43 14.72 31.28
C LEU A 827 -0.41 15.82 31.52
N TRP A 828 0.77 15.72 30.92
CA TRP A 828 1.78 16.78 30.97
C TRP A 828 2.36 17.09 29.60
N THR A 829 2.78 18.34 29.41
CA THR A 829 3.44 18.81 28.19
C THR A 829 4.27 20.05 28.48
N LYS A 830 5.08 20.52 27.52
CA LYS A 830 5.74 21.83 27.57
C LYS A 830 5.13 22.75 26.50
N ILE A 831 4.74 23.96 26.89
CA ILE A 831 4.22 24.97 25.96
C ILE A 831 5.08 26.24 25.99
N PRO A 832 5.20 26.97 24.87
CA PRO A 832 5.95 28.21 24.83
C PRO A 832 5.17 29.36 25.49
N GLN A 833 5.86 30.19 26.27
CA GLN A 833 5.38 31.42 26.87
C GLN A 833 5.65 32.63 25.97
N ALA A 834 4.99 33.77 26.27
CA ALA A 834 5.13 35.00 25.50
C ALA A 834 6.56 35.58 25.49
N ASP A 835 7.38 35.25 26.49
CA ASP A 835 8.79 35.66 26.59
C ASP A 835 9.77 34.70 25.89
N GLY A 836 9.24 33.66 25.21
CA GLY A 836 10.01 32.64 24.51
C GLY A 836 10.52 31.50 25.40
N SER A 837 10.25 31.53 26.71
CA SER A 837 10.55 30.41 27.62
C SER A 837 9.52 29.27 27.47
N TRP A 838 9.89 28.06 27.90
CA TRP A 838 8.98 26.91 27.89
C TRP A 838 8.54 26.58 29.31
N ILE A 839 7.23 26.35 29.50
CA ILE A 839 6.66 25.97 30.79
C ILE A 839 6.04 24.57 30.72
N GLU A 840 6.36 23.73 31.70
CA GLU A 840 5.66 22.47 31.91
C GLU A 840 4.24 22.77 32.39
N THR A 841 3.25 22.23 31.67
CA THR A 841 1.83 22.37 31.97
C THR A 841 1.25 20.99 32.21
N ARG A 842 0.46 20.85 33.28
CA ARG A 842 -0.22 19.62 33.66
C ARG A 842 -1.73 19.81 33.70
N VAL A 843 -2.48 18.80 33.28
CA VAL A 843 -3.95 18.79 33.26
C VAL A 843 -4.44 17.42 33.75
N PRO A 844 -5.35 17.35 34.75
CA PRO A 844 -5.93 16.09 35.18
C PRO A 844 -6.69 15.36 34.06
N MET A 845 -6.70 14.02 34.08
CA MET A 845 -7.57 13.26 33.17
C MET A 845 -9.05 13.62 33.40
N GLY A 846 -9.78 13.84 32.31
CA GLY A 846 -11.17 14.31 32.30
C GLY A 846 -11.34 15.83 32.29
N GLU A 847 -10.30 16.62 32.56
CA GLU A 847 -10.38 18.09 32.54
C GLU A 847 -9.89 18.71 31.23
N GLY A 848 -10.62 19.71 30.74
CA GLY A 848 -10.34 20.36 29.46
C GLY A 848 -10.46 19.41 28.27
N PHE A 849 -10.14 19.89 27.07
CA PHE A 849 -10.29 19.08 25.86
C PHE A 849 -9.31 17.90 25.81
N ALA A 850 -8.03 18.13 26.14
CA ALA A 850 -7.02 17.07 26.16
C ALA A 850 -7.32 16.01 27.23
N GLY A 851 -7.71 16.41 28.46
CA GLY A 851 -8.08 15.48 29.52
C GLY A 851 -9.34 14.68 29.21
N LYS A 852 -10.34 15.29 28.55
CA LYS A 852 -11.55 14.58 28.09
C LYS A 852 -11.23 13.53 27.03
N VAL A 853 -10.34 13.84 26.07
CA VAL A 853 -9.85 12.84 25.11
C VAL A 853 -9.09 11.74 25.82
N ALA A 854 -8.24 12.06 26.80
CA ALA A 854 -7.53 11.03 27.57
C ALA A 854 -8.48 10.11 28.36
N GLN A 855 -9.55 10.64 28.94
CA GLN A 855 -10.52 9.84 29.68
C GLN A 855 -11.38 8.95 28.77
N THR A 856 -11.71 9.43 27.57
CA THR A 856 -12.68 8.76 26.67
C THR A 856 -12.03 7.94 25.56
N ALA A 857 -10.76 8.20 25.25
CA ALA A 857 -10.08 7.74 24.05
C ALA A 857 -10.85 8.05 22.75
N GLN A 858 -11.66 9.11 22.74
CA GLN A 858 -12.41 9.58 21.58
C GLN A 858 -11.88 10.94 21.14
N PRO A 859 -11.75 11.20 19.83
CA PRO A 859 -11.28 12.48 19.33
C PRO A 859 -12.30 13.59 19.61
N VAL A 860 -11.80 14.80 19.84
CA VAL A 860 -12.60 16.01 20.05
C VAL A 860 -12.17 17.06 19.03
N ASN A 861 -13.09 17.45 18.16
CA ASN A 861 -12.89 18.52 17.17
C ASN A 861 -13.80 19.70 17.52
N ILE A 862 -13.20 20.83 17.91
CA ILE A 862 -13.90 22.06 18.27
C ILE A 862 -13.72 23.08 17.14
N PRO A 863 -14.81 23.45 16.44
CA PRO A 863 -14.75 24.42 15.36
C PRO A 863 -14.54 25.84 15.89
N PHE A 864 -14.22 26.75 14.98
CA PHE A 864 -14.22 28.18 15.25
C PHE A 864 -15.64 28.69 15.57
N ASP A 865 -15.87 29.50 16.62
CA ASP A 865 -14.92 29.98 17.65
C ASP A 865 -14.98 29.16 18.94
N LEU A 866 -13.86 28.58 19.36
CA LEU A 866 -13.74 27.76 20.56
C LEU A 866 -14.18 28.47 21.84
N TYR A 867 -14.05 29.80 21.94
CA TYR A 867 -14.47 30.53 23.14
C TYR A 867 -15.98 30.49 23.38
N GLU A 868 -16.78 30.16 22.36
CA GLU A 868 -18.23 29.96 22.46
C GLU A 868 -18.58 28.56 23.00
N HIS A 869 -17.62 27.64 23.05
CA HIS A 869 -17.83 26.29 23.57
C HIS A 869 -17.97 26.31 25.12
N PRO A 870 -18.93 25.57 25.71
CA PRO A 870 -19.13 25.52 27.16
C PRO A 870 -17.89 25.10 27.96
N ASP A 871 -17.11 24.16 27.43
CA ASP A 871 -15.90 23.61 28.08
C ASP A 871 -14.62 24.46 27.85
N SER A 872 -14.74 25.70 27.35
CA SER A 872 -13.60 26.55 26.92
C SER A 872 -12.81 27.24 28.05
N GLU A 873 -13.26 27.14 29.30
CA GLU A 873 -12.72 27.91 30.43
C GLU A 873 -11.23 27.67 30.69
N ILE A 874 -10.75 26.43 30.52
CA ILE A 874 -9.33 26.10 30.68
C ILE A 874 -8.48 26.70 29.55
N ALA A 875 -8.99 26.70 28.31
CA ALA A 875 -8.31 27.33 27.19
C ALA A 875 -8.18 28.84 27.41
N LYS A 876 -9.25 29.51 27.86
CA LYS A 876 -9.25 30.96 28.19
C LYS A 876 -8.20 31.33 29.23
N LYS A 877 -8.11 30.56 30.33
CA LYS A 877 -7.12 30.79 31.40
C LYS A 877 -5.68 30.56 30.94
N THR A 878 -5.46 29.59 30.04
CA THR A 878 -4.13 29.35 29.46
C THR A 878 -3.75 30.48 28.51
N ASP A 879 -4.66 30.85 27.61
CA ASP A 879 -4.53 31.95 26.65
C ASP A 879 -4.18 33.29 27.33
N GLU A 880 -4.84 33.60 28.47
CA GLU A 880 -4.54 34.78 29.31
C GLU A 880 -3.10 34.78 29.84
N LYS A 881 -2.54 33.60 30.17
CA LYS A 881 -1.16 33.48 30.68
C LYS A 881 -0.12 33.51 29.58
N THR A 882 -0.41 32.92 28.43
CA THR A 882 0.54 32.80 27.31
C THR A 882 0.42 33.96 26.32
N HIS A 883 -0.53 34.89 26.53
CA HIS A 883 -0.91 35.91 25.55
C HIS A 883 -1.18 35.29 24.16
N TYR A 884 -1.88 34.17 24.14
CA TYR A 884 -2.21 33.44 22.91
C TYR A 884 -3.72 33.32 22.75
N ARG A 885 -4.22 32.98 21.56
CA ARG A 885 -5.66 32.91 21.29
C ARG A 885 -6.03 31.60 20.60
N THR A 886 -6.68 30.71 21.33
CA THR A 886 -7.12 29.38 20.89
C THR A 886 -8.53 29.46 20.29
N CYS A 887 -8.61 29.50 18.97
CA CYS A 887 -9.80 29.73 18.13
C CYS A 887 -10.47 28.44 17.64
N SER A 888 -9.71 27.40 17.30
CA SER A 888 -10.21 26.08 16.91
C SER A 888 -9.23 25.00 17.36
N LEU A 889 -9.72 23.76 17.54
CA LEU A 889 -8.94 22.73 18.22
C LEU A 889 -9.28 21.33 17.72
N LEU A 890 -8.27 20.52 17.42
CA LEU A 890 -8.41 19.08 17.17
C LEU A 890 -7.56 18.32 18.19
N CYS A 891 -8.20 17.57 19.08
CA CYS A 891 -7.56 16.69 20.06
C CYS A 891 -7.81 15.23 19.70
N MET A 892 -6.76 14.41 19.63
CA MET A 892 -6.86 13.01 19.25
C MET A 892 -6.00 12.11 20.14
N PRO A 893 -6.48 10.91 20.50
CA PRO A 893 -5.70 9.97 21.30
C PRO A 893 -4.55 9.38 20.47
N VAL A 894 -3.45 9.08 21.15
CA VAL A 894 -2.34 8.28 20.64
C VAL A 894 -2.32 6.99 21.45
N LEU A 895 -2.58 5.87 20.79
CA LEU A 895 -2.71 4.56 21.43
C LEU A 895 -1.49 3.68 21.12
N SER A 896 -1.12 2.81 22.05
CA SER A 896 -0.10 1.78 21.86
C SER A 896 -0.57 0.68 20.89
N SER A 897 0.32 -0.26 20.57
CA SER A 897 -0.04 -1.52 19.89
C SER A 897 -1.13 -2.29 20.61
N ASP A 898 -1.14 -2.19 21.94
CA ASP A 898 -1.98 -2.96 22.85
C ASP A 898 -3.29 -2.23 23.17
N GLY A 899 -3.45 -1.00 22.65
CA GLY A 899 -4.64 -0.16 22.81
C GLY A 899 -4.59 0.77 24.02
N ASP A 900 -3.50 0.79 24.78
CA ASP A 900 -3.32 1.68 25.91
C ASP A 900 -3.09 3.12 25.45
N LEU A 901 -3.65 4.10 26.16
CA LEU A 901 -3.43 5.51 25.87
C LEU A 901 -1.99 5.91 26.24
N LEU A 902 -1.21 6.38 25.27
CA LEU A 902 0.15 6.85 25.51
C LEU A 902 0.20 8.37 25.65
N ALA A 903 -0.55 9.06 24.79
CA ALA A 903 -0.54 10.50 24.69
C ALA A 903 -1.83 11.04 24.05
N VAL A 904 -1.99 12.36 24.04
CA VAL A 904 -3.03 13.08 23.29
C VAL A 904 -2.35 14.12 22.40
N THR A 905 -2.55 14.04 21.08
CA THR A 905 -2.16 15.15 20.19
C THR A 905 -3.21 16.24 20.23
N GLN A 906 -2.76 17.49 20.22
CA GLN A 906 -3.61 18.66 20.21
C GLN A 906 -3.11 19.62 19.13
N LEU A 907 -3.94 19.86 18.12
CA LEU A 907 -3.65 20.82 17.05
C LEU A 907 -4.49 22.07 17.29
N VAL A 908 -3.83 23.21 17.29
CA VAL A 908 -4.40 24.48 17.72
C VAL A 908 -4.42 25.44 16.53
N ASN A 909 -5.59 26.02 16.30
CA ASN A 909 -5.89 26.99 15.26
C ASN A 909 -5.62 26.46 13.85
N LYS A 910 -6.67 25.96 13.20
CA LYS A 910 -6.63 25.74 11.75
C LYS A 910 -6.39 27.09 11.06
N ARG A 911 -5.42 27.14 10.14
CA ARG A 911 -5.15 28.33 9.34
C ARG A 911 -5.88 28.28 8.00
N LYS A 912 -6.34 29.43 7.53
CA LYS A 912 -6.65 29.62 6.10
C LYS A 912 -5.37 29.47 5.28
N PHE A 913 -5.50 29.05 4.03
CA PHE A 913 -4.36 28.97 3.11
C PHE A 913 -3.82 30.38 2.79
N GLY A 914 -2.50 30.52 2.78
CA GLY A 914 -1.77 31.77 2.55
C GLY A 914 -0.47 31.82 3.34
N ASP A 915 0.44 32.72 2.96
CA ASP A 915 1.67 32.97 3.70
C ASP A 915 1.39 33.97 4.83
N PHE A 916 1.33 33.46 6.05
CA PHE A 916 1.06 34.23 7.27
C PHE A 916 2.20 33.99 8.26
N GLY A 917 2.73 35.07 8.85
CA GLY A 917 3.70 34.99 9.92
C GLY A 917 3.14 34.34 11.19
N GLU A 918 4.01 34.03 12.15
CA GLU A 918 3.58 33.53 13.46
C GLU A 918 2.73 34.57 14.20
N TYR A 919 1.80 34.10 15.03
CA TYR A 919 0.96 34.97 15.86
C TYR A 919 1.80 35.80 16.84
N ASP A 920 1.64 37.11 16.81
CA ASP A 920 2.27 38.02 17.77
C ASP A 920 1.51 38.00 19.10
N PRO A 921 2.14 37.63 20.24
CA PRO A 921 1.50 37.70 21.55
C PRO A 921 0.92 39.09 21.89
N GLY A 922 1.47 40.16 21.32
CA GLY A 922 0.98 41.53 21.46
C GLY A 922 -0.41 41.78 20.86
N ASP A 923 -0.88 40.92 19.94
CA ASP A 923 -2.21 41.02 19.34
C ASP A 923 -3.33 40.48 20.24
N TRP A 924 -2.99 39.83 21.36
CA TRP A 924 -4.00 39.27 22.26
C TRP A 924 -4.92 40.35 22.87
N PRO A 925 -6.26 40.15 22.92
CA PRO A 925 -7.03 38.94 22.61
C PRO A 925 -7.66 38.92 21.20
N VAL A 926 -7.13 39.70 20.25
CA VAL A 926 -7.69 39.83 18.89
C VAL A 926 -7.59 38.49 18.15
N VAL A 927 -8.66 38.14 17.42
CA VAL A 927 -8.69 36.97 16.55
C VAL A 927 -8.24 37.37 15.14
N PRO A 928 -7.07 36.90 14.66
CA PRO A 928 -6.63 37.15 13.29
C PRO A 928 -7.56 36.48 12.27
N ASP A 929 -7.71 37.08 11.09
CA ASP A 929 -8.59 36.56 10.04
C ASP A 929 -8.20 35.17 9.53
N HIS A 930 -6.91 34.82 9.60
CA HIS A 930 -6.39 33.53 9.18
C HIS A 930 -6.68 32.40 10.20
N PHE A 931 -7.03 32.71 11.46
CA PHE A 931 -7.48 31.72 12.46
C PHE A 931 -9.00 31.48 12.45
N LYS A 932 -9.76 32.24 11.63
CA LYS A 932 -11.21 32.02 11.43
C LYS A 932 -11.46 30.83 10.50
N ALA A 933 -10.98 29.65 10.89
CA ALA A 933 -11.11 28.39 10.18
C ALA A 933 -11.20 27.21 11.18
N SER A 934 -11.73 26.07 10.71
CA SER A 934 -11.96 24.87 11.54
C SER A 934 -11.33 23.64 10.90
N PHE A 935 -10.88 22.70 11.73
CA PHE A 935 -10.46 21.38 11.26
C PHE A 935 -11.66 20.58 10.75
N ASN A 936 -11.48 19.82 9.67
CA ASN A 936 -12.54 19.03 9.05
C ASN A 936 -12.31 17.51 9.20
N GLU A 937 -13.21 16.70 8.65
CA GLU A 937 -13.10 15.23 8.73
C GLU A 937 -11.83 14.68 8.05
N LYS A 938 -11.32 15.37 7.02
CA LYS A 938 -10.06 14.98 6.38
C LYS A 938 -8.89 15.19 7.33
N ASP A 939 -8.81 16.35 7.99
CA ASP A 939 -7.77 16.64 8.98
C ASP A 939 -7.75 15.59 10.10
N GLN A 940 -8.94 15.16 10.56
CA GLN A 940 -9.08 14.11 11.56
C GLN A 940 -8.58 12.74 11.06
N LYS A 941 -8.97 12.32 9.85
CA LYS A 941 -8.52 11.04 9.27
C LYS A 941 -7.02 11.01 9.02
N ASP A 942 -6.46 12.09 8.48
CA ASP A 942 -5.02 12.20 8.24
C ASP A 942 -4.25 12.14 9.57
N MET A 943 -4.76 12.80 10.61
CA MET A 943 -4.19 12.74 11.96
C MET A 943 -4.37 11.40 12.66
N GLU A 944 -5.43 10.65 12.37
CA GLU A 944 -5.61 9.29 12.88
C GLU A 944 -4.51 8.36 12.36
N ILE A 945 -4.26 8.42 11.04
CA ILE A 945 -3.17 7.68 10.39
C ILE A 945 -1.83 8.10 11.00
N PHE A 946 -1.60 9.40 11.15
CA PHE A 946 -0.39 9.95 11.74
C PHE A 946 -0.20 9.49 13.21
N ASN A 947 -1.22 9.61 14.06
CA ASN A 947 -1.18 9.24 15.47
C ASN A 947 -0.92 7.74 15.66
N ASN A 948 -1.45 6.88 14.78
CA ASN A 948 -1.12 5.46 14.80
C ASN A 948 0.39 5.24 14.62
N GLN A 949 1.07 6.04 13.78
CA GLN A 949 2.53 5.98 13.63
C GLN A 949 3.25 6.46 14.88
N VAL A 950 2.78 7.57 15.45
CA VAL A 950 3.33 8.10 16.69
C VAL A 950 3.23 7.07 17.82
N GLY A 951 2.11 6.35 17.92
CA GLY A 951 1.87 5.31 18.92
C GLY A 951 2.80 4.10 18.83
N VAL A 952 3.37 3.83 17.65
CA VAL A 952 4.40 2.78 17.45
C VAL A 952 5.77 3.24 17.94
N VAL A 953 6.11 4.51 17.75
CA VAL A 953 7.44 5.05 18.10
C VAL A 953 7.50 5.47 19.57
N LEU A 954 6.43 6.07 20.12
CA LEU A 954 6.41 6.63 21.47
C LEU A 954 6.87 5.67 22.59
N PRO A 955 6.51 4.37 22.61
CA PRO A 955 6.96 3.44 23.64
C PRO A 955 8.47 3.17 23.67
N SER A 956 9.19 3.50 22.60
CA SER A 956 10.66 3.43 22.58
C SER A 956 11.33 4.71 23.08
N ILE A 957 10.52 5.77 23.28
CA ILE A 957 10.93 7.12 23.67
C ILE A 957 10.61 7.38 25.16
N LEU A 958 9.46 6.89 25.64
CA LEU A 958 9.01 6.92 27.04
C LEU A 958 9.69 5.83 27.87
#